data_AF-A0A1S9DNX7-F1
#
_entry.id   AF-A0A1S9DNX7-F1
#
_cell.length_a   1.000
_cell.length_b   1.000
_cell.length_c   1.000
_cell.angle_alpha   90.00
_cell.angle_beta   90.00
_cell.angle_gamma   90.00
#
_symmetry.space_group_name_H-M   'P 1'
#
loop_
_entity.id
_entity.type
_entity.pdbx_description
1 polymer ?
#
loop_
_entity_poly.entity_id
_entity_poly.type
_entity_poly.pdbx_seq_one_letter_code
_entity_poly.pdbx_strand_id
1 'polypeptide(L)'
;MATVRICVCGDEGTGKSSLITSLVKGVFVTNKIQPILPQITIPPTIGTPENVTTTTVVDTSALPQERSNLAREIRKSNVILLVYSDHYSYERVALFWLPYFRSLGVNVPVVLCANKSDLAADHSEAQVIEEEMLPLMAEFKEIDSCIRTSAREHRNVNEAFFLCQKAVTHPIAPLFDSKESALKPAAVAALQRIFYLSDKDRDGYLSDKELEDFQMRCFEKPLSEEDLVHIKETIQKTHPTSVAPSGIDCRGFIHLNKMYAEKGRHETVWIILRAFQYTDNLSLQESFLHPRFEVPPYASAELSPEGYRFFVNLFLLSDKDNDGGLNDAELASLFAPTPGLPASWADGSFPSSTVRNEAGHVTLQGWLAQWSMTTFTSPKTTLEYLAYLGFESSDRSNPSTTAALKVTRPRKRRKRPGRVGRNVVLGHVLGPPGSGKSALLDAFLARGFSTTYHPTIQPRTAVNTVELPGGKQCYLILDELGELEPAILENQVKLLDQCDVIVYTYDSSDPDSFAYIPELRSKYPHLEELPSVFVALKADLDRTTQRAEYQPHEYTAMLNMPSSPLHVSVTWSSMQEVFVHIAEAAMEPSTAFPRSEEDVEGKWMAWGIALGAVVCAGAAAVMIWRRRLGSPTDPPRAREKAAANPRKASPHERLPSVALRFPLFPPESFTFSSVRVLPPPPPRYTVPVAYAAGASNGMAVPVVETNNIISHPEGGCPLQVGEGTYHLKDDLHLATPPPHPSEAPVVNPNPLATVPTPPTSGVKLSLVSVGQRNKLPVFTSKEKVTAPPFADGNPALAAIPTKDGLKRRKPKNNIIKSSSSFVSRVITHEASSKRLNDRNPDGLFAFANINRAFQWLDLSSKNKEEPLAKILFTKAHMLTHDINELTKSSSHIDIAMGSSAGDIIWYEPISQKYARINKNGVVSNSPVTHIKWIPGSENMFMAAHANGQLVVYDKEKEDALFTPEISNHSAEAMKASSRLPLQVLKSVNSRNQKTNPVALWKLANQKISQFAFSPDQRHLAVVLEDGSLRVMDYLKEEVLDIFRSYYGGLICVCWSPDGKYIVTGGQDDLVTIWSFPERKIVARCQGHNSWVSTVAFDPWRCDERTYRFGSVGDDCRLLLWDFSVGMLHRPRAHQASARQRTSMIASNTQHFNRHRADSASNRMRSDSQRTADTYNDYDSAVRHPVEPRARTALLPPIMSKIVGDDPICWLGFQEDSIMTSSLEGHIRTWDRPREGINDSYNGNTSSPAISTSAAGSGSGIADSAMGSL
;
A
#
# COMPACT_ATOMS: atom_id res chain seq x y z
N MET A 1 -24.08 -7.41 -18.00
CA MET A 1 -25.19 -8.39 -17.86
C MET A 1 -25.35 -8.70 -16.39
N ALA A 2 -26.43 -8.22 -15.77
CA ALA A 2 -26.69 -8.44 -14.34
C ALA A 2 -27.75 -9.54 -14.14
N THR A 3 -27.49 -10.45 -13.19
CA THR A 3 -28.49 -11.37 -12.64
C THR A 3 -29.02 -10.78 -11.34
N VAL A 4 -30.31 -10.44 -11.27
CA VAL A 4 -30.89 -9.77 -10.09
C VAL A 4 -31.53 -10.83 -9.17
N ARG A 5 -31.11 -10.89 -7.90
CA ARG A 5 -31.74 -11.71 -6.85
C ARG A 5 -32.57 -10.87 -5.90
N ILE A 6 -33.89 -11.01 -6.01
CA ILE A 6 -34.89 -10.36 -5.15
C ILE A 6 -35.23 -11.31 -4.00
N CYS A 7 -35.01 -10.87 -2.76
CA CYS A 7 -35.35 -11.65 -1.56
C CYS A 7 -36.61 -11.07 -0.89
N VAL A 8 -37.71 -11.80 -0.93
CA VAL A 8 -39.00 -11.36 -0.38
C VAL A 8 -39.06 -11.69 1.11
N CYS A 9 -39.08 -10.65 1.94
CA CYS A 9 -38.99 -10.69 3.39
C CYS A 9 -40.25 -10.09 4.04
N GLY A 10 -40.39 -10.22 5.36
CA GLY A 10 -41.58 -9.75 6.09
C GLY A 10 -42.23 -10.86 6.92
N ASP A 11 -43.16 -10.48 7.79
CA ASP A 11 -43.68 -11.39 8.82
C ASP A 11 -44.66 -12.47 8.31
N GLU A 12 -44.95 -13.43 9.17
CA GLU A 12 -45.94 -14.47 8.86
C GLU A 12 -47.33 -13.84 8.68
N GLY A 13 -48.07 -14.30 7.68
CA GLY A 13 -49.37 -13.72 7.32
C GLY A 13 -49.35 -12.45 6.47
N THR A 14 -48.21 -11.79 6.20
CA THR A 14 -48.18 -10.55 5.36
C THR A 14 -48.42 -10.78 3.86
N GLY A 15 -48.58 -12.03 3.43
CA GLY A 15 -49.01 -12.38 2.07
C GLY A 15 -47.90 -12.51 1.01
N LYS A 16 -46.63 -12.62 1.42
CA LYS A 16 -45.45 -12.80 0.54
C LYS A 16 -45.66 -13.81 -0.58
N SER A 17 -45.96 -15.07 -0.24
CA SER A 17 -46.17 -16.16 -1.20
C SER A 17 -47.38 -15.92 -2.12
N SER A 18 -48.40 -15.20 -1.65
CA SER A 18 -49.54 -14.79 -2.46
C SER A 18 -49.17 -13.71 -3.48
N LEU A 19 -48.33 -12.75 -3.10
CA LEU A 19 -47.82 -11.69 -3.97
C LEU A 19 -46.96 -12.29 -5.11
N ILE A 20 -46.05 -13.20 -4.76
CA ILE A 20 -45.22 -13.94 -5.73
C ILE A 20 -46.09 -14.84 -6.63
N THR A 21 -47.11 -15.51 -6.09
CA THR A 21 -48.04 -16.32 -6.90
C THR A 21 -48.86 -15.46 -7.87
N SER A 22 -49.29 -14.27 -7.43
CA SER A 22 -50.04 -13.32 -8.26
C SER A 22 -49.18 -12.77 -9.41
N LEU A 23 -47.90 -12.46 -9.17
CA LEU A 23 -46.92 -12.10 -10.21
C LEU A 23 -46.80 -13.19 -11.29
N VAL A 24 -46.68 -14.45 -10.88
CA VAL A 24 -46.40 -15.59 -11.80
C VAL A 24 -47.63 -16.05 -12.57
N LYS A 25 -48.85 -15.84 -12.03
CA LYS A 25 -50.09 -16.34 -12.64
C LYS A 25 -51.02 -15.25 -13.17
N GLY A 26 -50.77 -13.97 -12.89
CA GLY A 26 -51.66 -12.84 -13.21
C GLY A 26 -53.00 -12.84 -12.47
N VAL A 27 -53.24 -13.82 -11.58
CA VAL A 27 -54.53 -14.05 -10.91
C VAL A 27 -54.29 -14.56 -9.48
N PHE A 28 -55.08 -14.09 -8.53
CA PHE A 28 -55.04 -14.55 -7.14
C PHE A 28 -55.50 -16.01 -6.99
N VAL A 29 -54.76 -16.81 -6.23
CA VAL A 29 -55.07 -18.22 -5.98
C VAL A 29 -55.78 -18.37 -4.63
N THR A 30 -57.02 -18.83 -4.67
CA THR A 30 -57.89 -19.04 -3.49
C THR A 30 -57.64 -20.37 -2.76
N ASN A 31 -56.97 -21.33 -3.39
CA ASN A 31 -56.55 -22.59 -2.78
C ASN A 31 -55.38 -22.38 -1.81
N LYS A 32 -55.20 -23.29 -0.83
CA LYS A 32 -54.06 -23.26 0.10
C LYS A 32 -52.72 -23.22 -0.64
N ILE A 33 -52.05 -22.07 -0.60
CA ILE A 33 -50.70 -21.87 -1.11
C ILE A 33 -49.70 -22.49 -0.12
N GLN A 34 -48.54 -22.95 -0.61
CA GLN A 34 -47.44 -23.38 0.27
C GLN A 34 -46.91 -22.17 1.08
N PRO A 35 -46.47 -22.35 2.34
CA PRO A 35 -46.02 -21.24 3.20
C PRO A 35 -44.69 -20.61 2.75
N ILE A 36 -43.96 -21.29 1.85
CA ILE A 36 -42.75 -20.81 1.18
C ILE A 36 -42.79 -21.40 -0.23
N LEU A 37 -42.51 -20.59 -1.26
CA LEU A 37 -42.37 -21.04 -2.64
C LEU A 37 -40.92 -21.41 -2.98
N PRO A 38 -40.69 -22.39 -3.89
CA PRO A 38 -39.36 -22.64 -4.44
C PRO A 38 -38.84 -21.43 -5.24
N GLN A 39 -37.52 -21.27 -5.36
CA GLN A 39 -36.92 -20.16 -6.10
C GLN A 39 -37.46 -20.09 -7.54
N ILE A 40 -37.98 -18.93 -7.91
CA ILE A 40 -38.54 -18.67 -9.23
C ILE A 40 -37.53 -17.87 -10.06
N THR A 41 -37.40 -18.20 -11.34
CA THR A 41 -36.59 -17.43 -12.30
C THR A 41 -37.51 -16.85 -13.37
N ILE A 42 -37.47 -15.53 -13.52
CA ILE A 42 -38.26 -14.77 -14.49
C ILE A 42 -37.32 -14.43 -15.66
N PRO A 43 -37.62 -14.88 -16.90
CA PRO A 43 -36.86 -14.48 -18.09
C PRO A 43 -37.15 -13.01 -18.43
N PRO A 44 -36.26 -12.34 -19.18
CA PRO A 44 -36.48 -10.96 -19.59
C PRO A 44 -37.69 -10.85 -20.52
N THR A 45 -38.62 -9.96 -20.18
CA THR A 45 -39.85 -9.69 -20.92
C THR A 45 -39.92 -8.21 -21.29
N ILE A 46 -40.81 -7.85 -22.21
CA ILE A 46 -41.04 -6.46 -22.62
C ILE A 46 -41.42 -5.65 -21.37
N GLY A 47 -40.51 -4.76 -20.93
CA GLY A 47 -40.61 -3.99 -19.68
C GLY A 47 -39.44 -4.17 -18.70
N THR A 48 -38.57 -5.17 -18.85
CA THR A 48 -37.36 -5.29 -18.00
C THR A 48 -36.27 -4.30 -18.43
N PRO A 49 -35.55 -3.61 -17.51
CA PRO A 49 -34.44 -2.73 -17.85
C PRO A 49 -33.33 -3.43 -18.64
N GLU A 50 -32.75 -2.74 -19.63
CA GLU A 50 -31.95 -3.31 -20.74
C GLU A 50 -30.65 -4.05 -20.36
N ASN A 51 -30.30 -4.10 -19.08
CA ASN A 51 -29.09 -4.76 -18.57
C ASN A 51 -29.35 -6.03 -17.71
N VAL A 52 -30.62 -6.37 -17.44
CA VAL A 52 -31.01 -7.53 -16.63
C VAL A 52 -31.25 -8.75 -17.52
N THR A 53 -30.40 -9.77 -17.42
CA THR A 53 -30.54 -10.98 -18.25
C THR A 53 -31.39 -12.07 -17.62
N THR A 54 -31.49 -12.10 -16.29
CA THR A 54 -32.42 -12.94 -15.53
C THR A 54 -32.74 -12.28 -14.18
N THR A 55 -33.99 -12.41 -13.74
CA THR A 55 -34.40 -12.06 -12.36
C THR A 55 -34.74 -13.34 -11.60
N THR A 56 -34.18 -13.52 -10.41
CA THR A 56 -34.50 -14.63 -9.50
C THR A 56 -35.23 -14.09 -8.28
N VAL A 57 -36.38 -14.69 -7.95
CA VAL A 57 -37.21 -14.32 -6.80
C VAL A 57 -37.16 -15.46 -5.78
N VAL A 58 -36.86 -15.10 -4.53
CA VAL A 58 -36.77 -16.03 -3.39
C VAL A 58 -37.82 -15.64 -2.36
N ASP A 59 -38.75 -16.55 -2.08
CA ASP A 59 -39.67 -16.45 -0.94
C ASP A 59 -38.94 -16.92 0.34
N THR A 60 -39.21 -16.29 1.47
CA THR A 60 -38.50 -16.60 2.73
C THR A 60 -39.41 -16.61 3.96
N SER A 61 -39.08 -17.44 4.95
CA SER A 61 -39.82 -17.54 6.21
C SER A 61 -39.19 -16.69 7.32
N ALA A 62 -40.05 -16.05 8.12
CA ALA A 62 -39.66 -15.34 9.34
C ALA A 62 -39.51 -16.26 10.56
N LEU A 63 -39.90 -17.54 10.44
CA LEU A 63 -39.94 -18.50 11.55
C LEU A 63 -38.57 -18.66 12.23
N PRO A 64 -38.50 -18.75 13.58
CA PRO A 64 -37.24 -18.88 14.31
C PRO A 64 -36.34 -20.04 13.85
N GLN A 65 -36.96 -21.13 13.38
CA GLN A 65 -36.26 -22.34 12.90
C GLN A 65 -35.53 -22.11 11.56
N GLU A 66 -36.00 -21.16 10.74
CA GLU A 66 -35.46 -20.89 9.41
C GLU A 66 -34.58 -19.63 9.35
N ARG A 67 -34.33 -18.95 10.48
CA ARG A 67 -33.54 -17.71 10.52
C ARG A 67 -32.14 -17.84 9.90
N SER A 68 -31.52 -19.03 10.00
CA SER A 68 -30.24 -19.33 9.33
C SER A 68 -30.36 -19.40 7.81
N ASN A 69 -31.49 -19.89 7.28
CA ASN A 69 -31.80 -19.90 5.85
C ASN A 69 -32.14 -18.48 5.35
N LEU A 70 -33.01 -17.77 6.07
CA LEU A 70 -33.35 -16.36 5.84
C LEU A 70 -32.08 -15.48 5.76
N ALA A 71 -31.19 -15.57 6.76
CA ALA A 71 -29.92 -14.84 6.76
C ALA A 71 -29.00 -15.20 5.59
N ARG A 72 -29.01 -16.46 5.16
CA ARG A 72 -28.21 -16.97 4.03
C ARG A 72 -28.73 -16.48 2.67
N GLU A 73 -30.02 -16.27 2.52
CA GLU A 73 -30.62 -15.74 1.29
C GLU A 73 -30.60 -14.20 1.23
N ILE A 74 -30.85 -13.51 2.35
CA ILE A 74 -30.69 -12.05 2.44
C ILE A 74 -29.26 -11.62 2.06
N ARG A 75 -28.23 -12.30 2.59
CA ARG A 75 -26.81 -12.04 2.24
C ARG A 75 -26.43 -12.33 0.77
N LYS A 76 -27.29 -13.01 0.01
CA LYS A 76 -27.11 -13.28 -1.43
C LYS A 76 -27.96 -12.38 -2.31
N SER A 77 -28.90 -11.64 -1.72
CA SER A 77 -29.81 -10.76 -2.45
C SER A 77 -29.08 -9.55 -3.01
N ASN A 78 -29.56 -9.02 -4.13
CA ASN A 78 -29.17 -7.70 -4.62
C ASN A 78 -30.15 -6.62 -4.14
N VAL A 79 -31.36 -7.02 -3.74
CA VAL A 79 -32.45 -6.16 -3.28
C VAL A 79 -33.41 -6.97 -2.41
N ILE A 80 -33.96 -6.33 -1.38
CA ILE A 80 -34.94 -6.92 -0.48
C ILE A 80 -36.32 -6.30 -0.76
N LEU A 81 -37.33 -7.15 -0.96
CA LEU A 81 -38.73 -6.71 -0.98
C LEU A 81 -39.33 -6.98 0.40
N LEU A 82 -39.48 -5.97 1.23
CA LEU A 82 -39.99 -6.11 2.60
C LEU A 82 -41.50 -5.88 2.64
N VAL A 83 -42.26 -6.94 2.95
CA VAL A 83 -43.73 -6.95 2.87
C VAL A 83 -44.39 -6.88 4.24
N TYR A 84 -45.12 -5.80 4.50
CA TYR A 84 -46.00 -5.63 5.67
C TYR A 84 -47.48 -5.56 5.25
N SER A 85 -48.42 -5.66 6.19
CA SER A 85 -49.87 -5.63 5.87
C SER A 85 -50.80 -5.18 7.00
N ASP A 86 -50.27 -4.85 8.17
CA ASP A 86 -51.01 -4.40 9.36
C ASP A 86 -50.09 -3.58 10.27
N HIS A 87 -50.67 -2.87 11.26
CA HIS A 87 -49.93 -2.01 12.19
C HIS A 87 -48.79 -2.76 12.92
N TYR A 88 -49.00 -4.04 13.27
CA TYR A 88 -48.00 -4.86 13.95
C TYR A 88 -46.80 -5.19 13.06
N SER A 89 -47.03 -5.54 11.79
CA SER A 89 -45.94 -5.76 10.82
C SER A 89 -45.28 -4.44 10.40
N TYR A 90 -46.02 -3.32 10.37
CA TYR A 90 -45.51 -1.97 10.16
C TYR A 90 -44.52 -1.54 11.26
N GLU A 91 -44.90 -1.57 12.54
CA GLU A 91 -44.00 -1.24 13.66
C GLU A 91 -42.72 -2.09 13.64
N ARG A 92 -42.85 -3.36 13.23
CA ARG A 92 -41.72 -4.29 13.13
C ARG A 92 -40.82 -4.06 11.92
N VAL A 93 -41.17 -3.21 10.95
CA VAL A 93 -40.23 -2.71 9.94
C VAL A 93 -39.07 -1.98 10.63
N ALA A 94 -39.39 -0.96 11.43
CA ALA A 94 -38.43 -0.14 12.15
C ALA A 94 -37.81 -0.89 13.36
N LEU A 95 -38.63 -1.60 14.14
CA LEU A 95 -38.18 -2.24 15.39
C LEU A 95 -37.42 -3.57 15.19
N PHE A 96 -37.61 -4.26 14.06
CA PHE A 96 -37.03 -5.59 13.84
C PHE A 96 -36.35 -5.75 12.48
N TRP A 97 -37.06 -5.55 11.36
CA TRP A 97 -36.54 -5.95 10.04
C TRP A 97 -35.33 -5.14 9.58
N LEU A 98 -35.38 -3.81 9.67
CA LEU A 98 -34.27 -2.95 9.24
C LEU A 98 -33.05 -3.05 10.18
N PRO A 99 -33.21 -3.08 11.53
CA PRO A 99 -32.13 -3.47 12.45
C PRO A 99 -31.55 -4.86 12.18
N TYR A 100 -32.39 -5.84 11.78
CA TYR A 100 -31.93 -7.20 11.46
C TYR A 100 -31.08 -7.22 10.18
N PHE A 101 -31.48 -6.51 9.11
CA PHE A 101 -30.66 -6.40 7.89
C PHE A 101 -29.31 -5.73 8.17
N ARG A 102 -29.29 -4.66 8.99
CA ARG A 102 -28.07 -4.04 9.50
C ARG A 102 -27.20 -5.04 10.28
N SER A 103 -27.78 -5.86 11.16
CA SER A 103 -27.03 -6.90 11.90
C SER A 103 -26.47 -8.03 11.03
N LEU A 104 -27.05 -8.24 9.84
CA LEU A 104 -26.54 -9.20 8.86
C LEU A 104 -25.40 -8.63 7.99
N GLY A 105 -25.10 -7.33 8.11
CA GLY A 105 -24.11 -6.63 7.29
C GLY A 105 -24.55 -6.35 5.85
N VAL A 106 -25.86 -6.41 5.58
CA VAL A 106 -26.39 -6.40 4.22
C VAL A 106 -26.85 -5.00 3.86
N ASN A 107 -25.97 -4.25 3.17
CA ASN A 107 -26.22 -2.92 2.64
C ASN A 107 -26.73 -3.00 1.19
N VAL A 108 -27.96 -3.49 1.02
CA VAL A 108 -28.65 -3.57 -0.28
C VAL A 108 -29.94 -2.75 -0.21
N PRO A 109 -30.45 -2.20 -1.33
CA PRO A 109 -31.70 -1.47 -1.31
C PRO A 109 -32.86 -2.33 -0.80
N VAL A 110 -33.74 -1.71 -0.03
CA VAL A 110 -35.01 -2.26 0.44
C VAL A 110 -36.14 -1.55 -0.31
N VAL A 111 -37.00 -2.31 -0.98
CA VAL A 111 -38.28 -1.82 -1.47
C VAL A 111 -39.33 -2.20 -0.42
N LEU A 112 -39.98 -1.20 0.18
CA LEU A 112 -41.01 -1.41 1.19
C LEU A 112 -42.38 -1.58 0.53
N CYS A 113 -43.07 -2.67 0.85
CA CYS A 113 -44.30 -3.08 0.21
C CYS A 113 -45.43 -3.23 1.25
N ALA A 114 -46.43 -2.35 1.17
CA ALA A 114 -47.68 -2.47 1.91
C ALA A 114 -48.65 -3.34 1.11
N ASN A 115 -48.89 -4.58 1.55
CA ASN A 115 -49.72 -5.56 0.86
C ASN A 115 -51.08 -5.75 1.56
N LYS A 116 -52.06 -6.30 0.83
CA LYS A 116 -53.49 -6.41 1.22
C LYS A 116 -54.24 -5.08 1.29
N SER A 117 -53.95 -4.13 0.39
CA SER A 117 -54.68 -2.85 0.34
C SER A 117 -56.20 -3.02 0.16
N ASP A 118 -56.67 -4.18 -0.31
CA ASP A 118 -58.08 -4.56 -0.44
C ASP A 118 -58.81 -4.81 0.90
N LEU A 119 -58.09 -4.77 2.04
CA LEU A 119 -58.68 -4.88 3.39
C LEU A 119 -58.73 -3.55 4.14
N ALA A 120 -58.11 -2.49 3.62
CA ALA A 120 -58.02 -1.17 4.25
C ALA A 120 -59.13 -0.24 3.72
N ALA A 121 -60.36 -0.41 4.24
CA ALA A 121 -61.56 0.24 3.69
C ALA A 121 -61.63 1.77 3.88
N ASP A 122 -61.02 2.31 4.94
CA ASP A 122 -61.29 3.68 5.42
C ASP A 122 -60.14 4.70 5.21
N HIS A 123 -58.99 4.31 4.64
CA HIS A 123 -57.81 5.18 4.51
C HIS A 123 -57.45 5.53 3.06
N SER A 124 -57.38 6.84 2.76
CA SER A 124 -56.95 7.36 1.46
C SER A 124 -55.52 6.93 1.10
N GLU A 125 -55.22 6.84 -0.19
CA GLU A 125 -53.89 6.44 -0.66
C GLU A 125 -52.81 7.47 -0.32
N ALA A 126 -53.16 8.76 -0.37
CA ALA A 126 -52.26 9.84 0.05
C ALA A 126 -51.95 9.79 1.56
N GLN A 127 -52.97 9.56 2.41
CA GLN A 127 -52.80 9.54 3.87
C GLN A 127 -51.82 8.47 4.32
N VAL A 128 -51.92 7.23 3.81
CA VAL A 128 -50.97 6.16 4.19
C VAL A 128 -49.56 6.45 3.68
N ILE A 129 -49.40 7.13 2.54
CA ILE A 129 -48.08 7.54 2.06
C ILE A 129 -47.48 8.61 3.00
N GLU A 130 -48.27 9.60 3.44
CA GLU A 130 -47.83 10.66 4.34
C GLU A 130 -47.64 10.22 5.80
N GLU A 131 -48.50 9.35 6.32
CA GLU A 131 -48.54 8.92 7.73
C GLU A 131 -47.69 7.67 8.03
N GLU A 132 -47.55 6.72 7.08
CA GLU A 132 -46.73 5.51 7.25
C GLU A 132 -45.42 5.53 6.45
N MET A 133 -45.49 5.86 5.15
CA MET A 133 -44.37 5.55 4.23
C MET A 133 -43.28 6.63 4.22
N LEU A 134 -43.64 7.91 4.20
CA LEU A 134 -42.68 9.03 4.24
C LEU A 134 -41.83 9.07 5.52
N PRO A 135 -42.38 8.84 6.75
CA PRO A 135 -41.57 8.78 7.96
C PRO A 135 -40.50 7.68 7.92
N LEU A 136 -40.85 6.48 7.43
CA LEU A 136 -39.89 5.38 7.29
C LEU A 136 -38.79 5.69 6.27
N MET A 137 -39.12 6.30 5.12
CA MET A 137 -38.12 6.71 4.12
C MET A 137 -37.19 7.82 4.64
N ALA A 138 -37.68 8.71 5.52
CA ALA A 138 -36.88 9.75 6.14
C ALA A 138 -35.92 9.21 7.22
N GLU A 139 -36.34 8.20 7.99
CA GLU A 139 -35.52 7.58 9.05
C GLU A 139 -34.50 6.56 8.50
N PHE A 140 -34.89 5.74 7.52
CA PHE A 140 -34.11 4.58 7.06
C PHE A 140 -33.62 4.75 5.61
N LYS A 141 -32.37 5.21 5.46
CA LYS A 141 -31.67 5.37 4.16
C LYS A 141 -31.56 4.09 3.31
N GLU A 142 -31.79 2.92 3.90
CA GLU A 142 -31.83 1.64 3.20
C GLU A 142 -33.13 1.44 2.38
N ILE A 143 -34.20 2.18 2.69
CA ILE A 143 -35.44 2.16 1.91
C ILE A 143 -35.26 3.04 0.67
N ASP A 144 -35.20 2.39 -0.49
CA ASP A 144 -35.07 3.06 -1.79
C ASP A 144 -36.42 3.57 -2.30
N SER A 145 -37.45 2.70 -2.23
CA SER A 145 -38.77 2.92 -2.81
C SER A 145 -39.87 2.32 -1.94
N CYS A 146 -41.03 2.96 -1.90
CA CYS A 146 -42.23 2.54 -1.16
C CYS A 146 -43.41 2.29 -2.13
N ILE A 147 -44.17 1.22 -1.93
CA ILE A 147 -45.32 0.87 -2.78
C ILE A 147 -46.47 0.18 -2.04
N ARG A 148 -47.72 0.58 -2.33
CA ARG A 148 -48.95 -0.13 -1.93
C ARG A 148 -49.34 -1.17 -3.00
N THR A 149 -49.76 -2.35 -2.58
CA THR A 149 -50.16 -3.47 -3.45
C THR A 149 -51.37 -4.24 -2.92
N SER A 150 -52.11 -4.90 -3.83
CA SER A 150 -53.00 -6.01 -3.47
C SER A 150 -52.69 -7.21 -4.34
N ALA A 151 -52.19 -8.28 -3.73
CA ALA A 151 -52.05 -9.58 -4.39
C ALA A 151 -53.39 -10.15 -4.89
N ARG A 152 -54.52 -9.76 -4.27
CA ARG A 152 -55.88 -10.24 -4.57
C ARG A 152 -56.48 -9.58 -5.81
N GLU A 153 -56.33 -8.26 -5.91
CA GLU A 153 -56.80 -7.45 -7.04
C GLU A 153 -55.76 -7.36 -8.18
N HIS A 154 -54.58 -7.99 -7.98
CA HIS A 154 -53.38 -7.85 -8.82
C HIS A 154 -52.89 -6.39 -8.96
N ARG A 155 -53.27 -5.52 -8.01
CA ARG A 155 -52.93 -4.10 -8.02
C ARG A 155 -51.47 -3.86 -7.65
N ASN A 156 -50.74 -3.16 -8.52
CA ASN A 156 -49.34 -2.74 -8.40
C ASN A 156 -48.32 -3.90 -8.21
N VAL A 157 -48.72 -5.15 -8.42
CA VAL A 157 -47.86 -6.33 -8.18
C VAL A 157 -46.62 -6.29 -9.09
N ASN A 158 -46.80 -6.05 -10.39
CA ASN A 158 -45.70 -6.02 -11.36
C ASN A 158 -44.72 -4.86 -11.11
N GLU A 159 -45.26 -3.71 -10.67
CA GLU A 159 -44.49 -2.51 -10.37
C GLU A 159 -43.56 -2.69 -9.17
N ALA A 160 -44.00 -3.39 -8.12
CA ALA A 160 -43.17 -3.68 -6.95
C ALA A 160 -41.89 -4.48 -7.31
N PHE A 161 -41.98 -5.44 -8.23
CA PHE A 161 -40.82 -6.19 -8.71
C PHE A 161 -39.99 -5.41 -9.76
N PHE A 162 -40.61 -4.50 -10.52
CA PHE A 162 -39.88 -3.56 -11.39
C PHE A 162 -39.04 -2.55 -10.58
N LEU A 163 -39.59 -1.97 -9.51
CA LEU A 163 -38.85 -1.11 -8.57
C LEU A 163 -37.64 -1.86 -7.97
N CYS A 164 -37.81 -3.14 -7.61
CA CYS A 164 -36.71 -3.97 -7.16
C CYS A 164 -35.59 -4.11 -8.22
N GLN A 165 -35.93 -4.26 -9.51
CA GLN A 165 -34.94 -4.28 -10.59
C GLN A 165 -34.28 -2.90 -10.80
N LYS A 166 -35.04 -1.82 -10.68
CA LYS A 166 -34.54 -0.44 -10.81
C LYS A 166 -33.52 -0.10 -9.71
N ALA A 167 -33.82 -0.38 -8.44
CA ALA A 167 -32.95 -0.09 -7.31
C ALA A 167 -31.55 -0.76 -7.41
N VAL A 168 -31.48 -1.94 -8.04
CA VAL A 168 -30.20 -2.63 -8.32
C VAL A 168 -29.50 -2.07 -9.55
N THR A 169 -30.24 -1.70 -10.59
CA THR A 169 -29.66 -1.26 -11.88
C THR A 169 -29.28 0.21 -11.91
N HIS A 170 -29.83 1.05 -11.01
CA HIS A 170 -29.63 2.49 -10.99
C HIS A 170 -29.53 3.04 -9.55
N PRO A 171 -28.60 2.54 -8.70
CA PRO A 171 -28.60 2.86 -7.27
C PRO A 171 -28.40 4.35 -7.00
N ILE A 172 -29.29 4.98 -6.22
CA ILE A 172 -29.19 6.41 -5.86
C ILE A 172 -28.10 6.69 -4.82
N ALA A 173 -27.82 5.72 -3.93
CA ALA A 173 -26.94 5.86 -2.77
C ALA A 173 -25.50 6.35 -3.03
N PRO A 174 -24.77 5.99 -4.12
CA PRO A 174 -23.47 6.57 -4.43
C PRO A 174 -23.55 7.97 -5.08
N LEU A 175 -24.69 8.35 -5.68
CA LEU A 175 -24.84 9.62 -6.39
C LEU A 175 -25.20 10.78 -5.46
N PHE A 176 -26.13 10.57 -4.54
CA PHE A 176 -26.81 11.64 -3.80
C PHE A 176 -26.82 11.35 -2.28
N ASP A 177 -26.75 12.40 -1.46
CA ASP A 177 -27.06 12.30 -0.03
C ASP A 177 -28.32 13.10 0.32
N SER A 178 -29.35 12.38 0.77
CA SER A 178 -30.65 12.92 1.16
C SER A 178 -30.65 13.77 2.43
N LYS A 179 -29.58 13.76 3.25
CA LYS A 179 -29.48 14.62 4.44
C LYS A 179 -28.93 16.01 4.13
N GLU A 180 -28.07 16.11 3.13
CA GLU A 180 -27.45 17.37 2.70
C GLU A 180 -28.15 17.96 1.46
N SER A 181 -29.10 17.22 0.89
CA SER A 181 -29.74 17.49 -0.41
C SER A 181 -28.70 17.83 -1.48
N ALA A 182 -27.69 16.98 -1.63
CA ALA A 182 -26.50 17.25 -2.44
C ALA A 182 -26.01 16.00 -3.19
N LEU A 183 -25.42 16.21 -4.37
CA LEU A 183 -24.64 15.17 -5.04
C LEU A 183 -23.34 14.92 -4.28
N LYS A 184 -22.94 13.66 -4.17
CA LYS A 184 -21.72 13.27 -3.45
C LYS A 184 -20.45 13.72 -4.22
N PRO A 185 -19.34 14.04 -3.53
CA PRO A 185 -18.14 14.57 -4.18
C PRO A 185 -17.61 13.72 -5.36
N ALA A 186 -17.68 12.39 -5.26
CA ALA A 186 -17.30 11.49 -6.35
C ALA A 186 -18.20 11.62 -7.60
N ALA A 187 -19.52 11.80 -7.40
CA ALA A 187 -20.46 12.02 -8.50
C ALA A 187 -20.29 13.40 -9.13
N VAL A 188 -19.99 14.42 -8.31
CA VAL A 188 -19.64 15.77 -8.79
C VAL A 188 -18.36 15.74 -9.63
N ALA A 189 -17.29 15.08 -9.16
CA ALA A 189 -16.04 14.95 -9.90
C ALA A 189 -16.23 14.17 -11.23
N ALA A 190 -17.02 13.09 -11.22
CA ALA A 190 -17.34 12.35 -12.43
C ALA A 190 -18.11 13.22 -13.46
N LEU A 191 -19.10 14.00 -13.01
CA LEU A 191 -19.86 14.93 -13.85
C LEU A 191 -19.00 16.12 -14.34
N GLN A 192 -18.06 16.63 -13.53
CA GLN A 192 -17.10 17.67 -13.94
C GLN A 192 -16.20 17.17 -15.09
N ARG A 193 -15.68 15.94 -15.00
CA ARG A 193 -14.94 15.35 -16.12
C ARG A 193 -15.82 15.11 -17.34
N ILE A 194 -17.08 14.69 -17.17
CA ILE A 194 -18.01 14.52 -18.30
C ILE A 194 -18.29 15.85 -19.01
N PHE A 195 -18.49 16.93 -18.25
CA PHE A 195 -18.61 18.28 -18.78
C PHE A 195 -17.36 18.66 -19.61
N TYR A 196 -16.17 18.51 -19.03
CA TYR A 196 -14.88 18.81 -19.69
C TYR A 196 -14.62 17.99 -20.97
N LEU A 197 -15.23 16.80 -21.12
CA LEU A 197 -15.14 15.98 -22.32
C LEU A 197 -16.30 16.19 -23.31
N SER A 198 -17.27 17.03 -22.95
CA SER A 198 -18.40 17.42 -23.80
C SER A 198 -18.23 18.84 -24.35
N ASP A 199 -17.56 19.70 -23.59
CA ASP A 199 -16.96 20.97 -23.99
C ASP A 199 -15.76 20.69 -24.93
N LYS A 200 -15.91 20.97 -26.22
CA LYS A 200 -14.96 20.59 -27.29
C LYS A 200 -14.02 21.72 -27.69
N ASP A 201 -14.42 22.97 -27.52
CA ASP A 201 -13.61 24.16 -27.83
C ASP A 201 -12.97 24.81 -26.59
N ARG A 202 -13.38 24.39 -25.39
CA ARG A 202 -12.83 24.77 -24.08
C ARG A 202 -13.13 26.20 -23.67
N ASP A 203 -14.27 26.76 -24.09
CA ASP A 203 -14.76 28.05 -23.61
C ASP A 203 -15.31 27.99 -22.16
N GLY A 204 -15.65 26.81 -21.65
CA GLY A 204 -16.16 26.56 -20.30
C GLY A 204 -17.68 26.46 -20.18
N TYR A 205 -18.39 26.47 -21.31
CA TYR A 205 -19.83 26.24 -21.46
C TYR A 205 -20.09 24.97 -22.29
N LEU A 206 -21.34 24.54 -22.35
CA LEU A 206 -21.82 23.61 -23.38
C LEU A 206 -22.74 24.38 -24.32
N SER A 207 -22.30 24.57 -25.56
CA SER A 207 -23.13 25.15 -26.62
C SER A 207 -24.27 24.21 -27.00
N ASP A 208 -25.29 24.74 -27.69
CA ASP A 208 -26.49 23.95 -28.03
C ASP A 208 -26.15 22.73 -28.91
N LYS A 209 -25.14 22.87 -29.79
CA LYS A 209 -24.63 21.78 -30.62
C LYS A 209 -23.86 20.72 -29.81
N GLU A 210 -23.12 21.12 -28.78
CA GLU A 210 -22.43 20.18 -27.90
C GLU A 210 -23.41 19.48 -26.95
N LEU A 211 -24.48 20.18 -26.54
CA LEU A 211 -25.58 19.59 -25.79
C LEU A 211 -26.36 18.57 -26.65
N GLU A 212 -26.56 18.84 -27.95
CA GLU A 212 -27.07 17.86 -28.92
C GLU A 212 -26.14 16.65 -29.09
N ASP A 213 -24.84 16.88 -29.33
CA ASP A 213 -23.83 15.81 -29.45
C ASP A 213 -23.77 14.94 -28.17
N PHE A 214 -23.83 15.57 -27.00
CA PHE A 214 -23.88 14.93 -25.68
C PHE A 214 -25.17 14.13 -25.49
N GLN A 215 -26.33 14.70 -25.86
CA GLN A 215 -27.63 14.02 -25.79
C GLN A 215 -27.65 12.79 -26.71
N MET A 216 -27.18 12.93 -27.95
CA MET A 216 -27.05 11.83 -28.91
C MET A 216 -26.10 10.73 -28.40
N ARG A 217 -24.99 11.09 -27.77
CA ARG A 217 -24.04 10.15 -27.15
C ARG A 217 -24.63 9.38 -25.98
N CYS A 218 -25.44 10.03 -25.14
CA CYS A 218 -25.94 9.43 -23.90
C CYS A 218 -27.27 8.69 -24.08
N PHE A 219 -28.16 9.18 -24.95
CA PHE A 219 -29.56 8.73 -25.02
C PHE A 219 -30.01 8.25 -26.41
N GLU A 220 -29.11 8.24 -27.39
CA GLU A 220 -29.34 7.83 -28.80
C GLU A 220 -30.53 8.54 -29.49
N LYS A 221 -30.90 9.72 -29.00
CA LYS A 221 -32.05 10.52 -29.46
C LYS A 221 -31.67 12.01 -29.52
N PRO A 222 -32.09 12.75 -30.56
CA PRO A 222 -31.88 14.19 -30.60
C PRO A 222 -32.73 14.89 -29.53
N LEU A 223 -32.26 16.04 -29.06
CA LEU A 223 -33.05 16.95 -28.22
C LEU A 223 -33.99 17.77 -29.12
N SER A 224 -35.16 18.17 -28.61
CA SER A 224 -36.01 19.15 -29.31
C SER A 224 -35.63 20.58 -28.90
N GLU A 225 -35.83 21.56 -29.78
CA GLU A 225 -35.60 22.98 -29.45
C GLU A 225 -36.46 23.43 -28.25
N GLU A 226 -37.69 22.91 -28.14
CA GLU A 226 -38.60 23.18 -27.01
C GLU A 226 -38.07 22.61 -25.68
N ASP A 227 -37.57 21.37 -25.69
CA ASP A 227 -36.95 20.74 -24.50
C ASP A 227 -35.67 21.47 -24.08
N LEU A 228 -34.84 21.89 -25.04
CA LEU A 228 -33.59 22.63 -24.80
C LEU A 228 -33.87 23.98 -24.14
N VAL A 229 -34.87 24.73 -24.63
CA VAL A 229 -35.33 25.97 -23.99
C VAL A 229 -35.88 25.69 -22.58
N HIS A 230 -36.67 24.63 -22.40
CA HIS A 230 -37.21 24.28 -21.09
C HIS A 230 -36.12 23.90 -20.06
N ILE A 231 -35.04 23.22 -20.50
CA ILE A 231 -33.86 22.92 -19.67
C ILE A 231 -33.15 24.23 -19.27
N LYS A 232 -32.87 25.12 -20.23
CA LYS A 232 -32.26 26.43 -19.96
C LYS A 232 -33.08 27.26 -18.97
N GLU A 233 -34.39 27.39 -19.19
CA GLU A 233 -35.30 28.06 -18.26
C GLU A 233 -35.26 27.44 -16.85
N THR A 234 -35.23 26.11 -16.76
CA THR A 234 -35.25 25.38 -15.48
C THR A 234 -34.00 25.66 -14.66
N ILE A 235 -32.82 25.70 -15.31
CA ILE A 235 -31.56 26.07 -14.66
C ILE A 235 -31.56 27.57 -14.30
N GLN A 236 -32.04 28.45 -15.18
CA GLN A 236 -32.04 29.89 -14.95
C GLN A 236 -32.95 30.30 -13.77
N LYS A 237 -34.02 29.55 -13.51
CA LYS A 237 -34.93 29.75 -12.37
C LYS A 237 -34.28 29.44 -11.00
N THR A 238 -33.23 28.62 -10.94
CA THR A 238 -32.49 28.32 -9.69
C THR A 238 -31.11 28.96 -9.63
N HIS A 239 -30.40 29.06 -10.75
CA HIS A 239 -29.10 29.72 -10.89
C HIS A 239 -29.09 30.66 -12.11
N PRO A 240 -29.49 31.94 -11.95
CA PRO A 240 -29.57 32.91 -13.06
C PRO A 240 -28.25 33.18 -13.79
N THR A 241 -27.11 32.85 -13.18
CA THR A 241 -25.75 33.05 -13.71
C THR A 241 -25.14 31.81 -14.38
N SER A 242 -25.88 30.69 -14.44
CA SER A 242 -25.42 29.42 -15.03
C SER A 242 -25.86 29.18 -16.48
N VAL A 243 -26.63 30.10 -17.05
CA VAL A 243 -27.06 30.07 -18.46
C VAL A 243 -26.61 31.36 -19.12
N ALA A 244 -25.79 31.24 -20.16
CA ALA A 244 -25.26 32.34 -20.95
C ALA A 244 -25.72 32.23 -22.42
N PRO A 245 -25.55 33.28 -23.24
CA PRO A 245 -25.78 33.18 -24.68
C PRO A 245 -24.88 32.16 -25.40
N SER A 246 -23.72 31.82 -24.82
CA SER A 246 -22.83 30.75 -25.30
C SER A 246 -23.36 29.34 -24.99
N GLY A 247 -24.01 29.13 -23.84
CA GLY A 247 -24.40 27.80 -23.41
C GLY A 247 -24.72 27.66 -21.92
N ILE A 248 -24.66 26.43 -21.42
CA ILE A 248 -24.85 26.07 -20.01
C ILE A 248 -23.48 25.90 -19.34
N ASP A 249 -23.25 26.54 -18.18
CA ASP A 249 -21.98 26.41 -17.46
C ASP A 249 -21.89 25.10 -16.64
N CYS A 250 -20.67 24.75 -16.21
CA CYS A 250 -20.42 23.51 -15.46
C CYS A 250 -21.27 23.40 -14.18
N ARG A 251 -21.56 24.53 -13.51
CA ARG A 251 -22.41 24.57 -12.31
C ARG A 251 -23.88 24.28 -12.65
N GLY A 252 -24.38 24.81 -13.76
CA GLY A 252 -25.70 24.53 -14.31
C GLY A 252 -25.87 23.07 -14.71
N PHE A 253 -24.86 22.46 -15.34
CA PHE A 253 -24.85 21.03 -15.69
C PHE A 253 -24.90 20.13 -14.44
N ILE A 254 -24.08 20.42 -13.42
CA ILE A 254 -24.10 19.69 -12.14
C ILE A 254 -25.45 19.89 -11.43
N HIS A 255 -26.00 21.11 -11.44
CA HIS A 255 -27.30 21.40 -10.84
C HIS A 255 -28.46 20.67 -11.53
N LEU A 256 -28.46 20.59 -12.87
CA LEU A 256 -29.46 19.82 -13.63
C LEU A 256 -29.45 18.34 -13.21
N ASN A 257 -28.26 17.73 -13.11
CA ASN A 257 -28.10 16.36 -12.64
C ASN A 257 -28.52 16.19 -11.16
N LYS A 258 -28.27 17.19 -10.31
CA LYS A 258 -28.79 17.23 -8.93
C LYS A 258 -30.33 17.23 -8.92
N MET A 259 -30.97 18.07 -9.73
CA MET A 259 -32.44 18.11 -9.84
C MET A 259 -33.03 16.80 -10.36
N TYR A 260 -32.32 16.06 -11.23
CA TYR A 260 -32.73 14.71 -11.63
C TYR A 260 -32.65 13.72 -10.46
N ALA A 261 -31.58 13.75 -9.65
CA ALA A 261 -31.48 12.91 -8.45
C ALA A 261 -32.59 13.22 -7.43
N GLU A 262 -32.82 14.51 -7.12
CA GLU A 262 -33.86 14.98 -6.20
C GLU A 262 -35.28 14.59 -6.65
N LYS A 263 -35.55 14.58 -7.96
CA LYS A 263 -36.85 14.21 -8.54
C LYS A 263 -36.99 12.70 -8.83
N GLY A 264 -36.13 11.85 -8.26
CA GLY A 264 -36.18 10.38 -8.45
C GLY A 264 -35.77 9.88 -9.84
N ARG A 265 -35.22 10.75 -10.70
CA ARG A 265 -34.75 10.46 -12.07
C ARG A 265 -33.23 10.19 -12.12
N HIS A 266 -32.67 9.62 -11.06
CA HIS A 266 -31.25 9.27 -10.96
C HIS A 266 -30.77 8.30 -12.07
N GLU A 267 -31.70 7.58 -12.72
CA GLU A 267 -31.42 6.79 -13.93
C GLU A 267 -30.82 7.62 -15.07
N THR A 268 -31.26 8.88 -15.26
CA THR A 268 -30.72 9.80 -16.28
C THR A 268 -29.24 10.10 -16.02
N VAL A 269 -28.88 10.32 -14.75
CA VAL A 269 -27.48 10.55 -14.32
C VAL A 269 -26.63 9.29 -14.55
N TRP A 270 -27.19 8.10 -14.29
CA TRP A 270 -26.51 6.83 -14.54
C TRP A 270 -26.29 6.50 -16.02
N ILE A 271 -27.22 6.86 -16.89
CA ILE A 271 -27.07 6.70 -18.35
C ILE A 271 -25.90 7.57 -18.83
N ILE A 272 -25.85 8.83 -18.40
CA ILE A 272 -24.73 9.77 -18.66
C ILE A 272 -23.40 9.18 -18.18
N LEU A 273 -23.32 8.71 -16.93
CA LEU A 273 -22.11 8.12 -16.37
C LEU A 273 -21.64 6.88 -17.15
N ARG A 274 -22.56 5.99 -17.54
CA ARG A 274 -22.22 4.75 -18.27
C ARG A 274 -21.81 5.02 -19.72
N ALA A 275 -22.38 6.03 -20.39
CA ALA A 275 -21.94 6.47 -21.72
C ALA A 275 -20.46 6.93 -21.73
N PHE A 276 -19.98 7.47 -20.61
CA PHE A 276 -18.57 7.87 -20.40
C PHE A 276 -17.74 6.80 -19.64
N GLN A 277 -18.17 5.53 -19.67
CA GLN A 277 -17.46 4.35 -19.15
C GLN A 277 -17.20 4.33 -17.63
N TYR A 278 -18.01 5.04 -16.84
CA TYR A 278 -18.04 4.86 -15.38
C TYR A 278 -18.77 3.57 -14.99
N THR A 279 -18.34 3.02 -13.85
CA THR A 279 -18.98 1.89 -13.16
C THR A 279 -19.92 2.38 -12.05
N ASP A 280 -20.68 1.45 -11.48
CA ASP A 280 -21.61 1.73 -10.37
C ASP A 280 -20.90 2.20 -9.08
N ASN A 281 -19.57 2.05 -9.00
CA ASN A 281 -18.70 2.58 -7.95
C ASN A 281 -18.16 4.00 -8.23
N LEU A 282 -18.56 4.63 -9.35
CA LEU A 282 -18.07 5.93 -9.85
C LEU A 282 -16.58 5.97 -10.22
N SER A 283 -15.91 4.82 -10.30
CA SER A 283 -14.62 4.68 -11.00
C SER A 283 -14.84 4.37 -12.48
N LEU A 284 -13.90 4.75 -13.35
CA LEU A 284 -13.88 4.30 -14.74
C LEU A 284 -13.61 2.79 -14.82
N GLN A 285 -14.09 2.14 -15.89
CA GLN A 285 -13.86 0.72 -16.12
C GLN A 285 -12.37 0.40 -16.30
N GLU A 286 -11.89 -0.61 -15.58
CA GLU A 286 -10.50 -1.09 -15.67
C GLU A 286 -10.13 -1.52 -17.10
N SER A 287 -11.04 -2.15 -17.83
CA SER A 287 -10.86 -2.53 -19.24
C SER A 287 -10.79 -1.35 -20.22
N PHE A 288 -11.16 -0.14 -19.79
CA PHE A 288 -11.06 1.10 -20.56
C PHE A 288 -9.77 1.87 -20.24
N LEU A 289 -9.37 1.94 -18.96
CA LEU A 289 -8.09 2.53 -18.53
C LEU A 289 -6.88 1.65 -18.89
N HIS A 290 -7.03 0.33 -18.80
CA HIS A 290 -5.97 -0.67 -19.00
C HIS A 290 -6.43 -1.73 -20.02
N PRO A 291 -6.68 -1.35 -21.28
CA PRO A 291 -6.99 -2.33 -22.32
C PRO A 291 -5.81 -3.27 -22.55
N ARG A 292 -6.09 -4.49 -23.04
CA ARG A 292 -5.05 -5.50 -23.28
C ARG A 292 -4.13 -5.07 -24.42
N PHE A 293 -2.96 -4.55 -24.06
CA PHE A 293 -1.91 -4.10 -24.97
C PHE A 293 -0.58 -4.72 -24.55
N GLU A 294 -0.15 -5.75 -25.25
CA GLU A 294 1.10 -6.47 -24.99
C GLU A 294 2.15 -6.10 -26.04
N VAL A 295 3.30 -5.60 -25.57
CA VAL A 295 4.47 -5.35 -26.42
C VAL A 295 5.35 -6.61 -26.40
N PRO A 296 5.61 -7.28 -27.55
CA PRO A 296 6.48 -8.45 -27.58
C PRO A 296 7.92 -8.09 -27.17
N PRO A 297 8.70 -9.03 -26.59
CA PRO A 297 10.11 -8.81 -26.29
C PRO A 297 10.88 -8.29 -27.51
N TYR A 298 11.80 -7.34 -27.27
CA TYR A 298 12.58 -6.60 -28.26
C TYR A 298 11.79 -5.70 -29.22
N ALA A 299 10.46 -5.60 -29.09
CA ALA A 299 9.67 -4.54 -29.73
C ALA A 299 9.65 -3.27 -28.86
N SER A 300 9.01 -2.21 -29.33
CA SER A 300 8.67 -1.01 -28.56
C SER A 300 7.27 -0.55 -28.93
N ALA A 301 6.62 0.23 -28.06
CA ALA A 301 5.46 1.00 -28.46
C ALA A 301 5.88 2.39 -28.95
N GLU A 302 5.15 2.92 -29.90
CA GLU A 302 5.25 4.29 -30.40
C GLU A 302 3.83 4.84 -30.59
N LEU A 303 3.67 6.16 -30.62
CA LEU A 303 2.40 6.79 -31.00
C LEU A 303 2.04 6.47 -32.46
N SER A 304 0.77 6.19 -32.72
CA SER A 304 0.19 6.09 -34.05
C SER A 304 -0.07 7.49 -34.63
N PRO A 305 -0.32 7.64 -35.95
CA PRO A 305 -0.72 8.92 -36.53
C PRO A 305 -1.97 9.53 -35.88
N GLU A 306 -2.88 8.69 -35.36
CA GLU A 306 -4.07 9.16 -34.62
C GLU A 306 -3.70 9.69 -33.24
N GLY A 307 -2.80 9.00 -32.52
CA GLY A 307 -2.28 9.45 -31.23
C GLY A 307 -1.52 10.77 -31.35
N TYR A 308 -0.67 10.94 -32.38
CA TYR A 308 -0.03 12.22 -32.66
C TYR A 308 -1.06 13.33 -32.97
N ARG A 309 -2.05 13.07 -33.84
CA ARG A 309 -3.12 14.05 -34.16
C ARG A 309 -3.89 14.46 -32.90
N PHE A 310 -4.20 13.52 -32.01
CA PHE A 310 -4.85 13.81 -30.73
C PHE A 310 -4.01 14.74 -29.85
N PHE A 311 -2.73 14.40 -29.62
CA PHE A 311 -1.86 15.23 -28.77
C PHE A 311 -1.53 16.61 -29.39
N VAL A 312 -1.49 16.73 -30.72
CA VAL A 312 -1.40 18.03 -31.43
C VAL A 312 -2.66 18.87 -31.22
N ASN A 313 -3.85 18.30 -31.49
CA ASN A 313 -5.11 19.02 -31.29
C ASN A 313 -5.29 19.44 -29.83
N LEU A 314 -4.94 18.55 -28.88
CA LEU A 314 -5.01 18.81 -27.44
C LEU A 314 -4.07 19.94 -27.00
N PHE A 315 -2.90 20.06 -27.62
CA PHE A 315 -1.99 21.20 -27.40
C PHE A 315 -2.63 22.51 -27.89
N LEU A 316 -3.09 22.54 -29.15
CA LEU A 316 -3.66 23.73 -29.79
C LEU A 316 -4.99 24.20 -29.16
N LEU A 317 -5.70 23.32 -28.44
CA LEU A 317 -6.89 23.65 -27.64
C LEU A 317 -6.55 24.07 -26.19
N SER A 318 -5.28 24.01 -25.79
CA SER A 318 -4.80 24.36 -24.44
C SER A 318 -3.90 25.58 -24.42
N ASP A 319 -3.17 25.84 -25.52
CA ASP A 319 -2.41 27.04 -25.84
C ASP A 319 -3.40 28.19 -26.14
N LYS A 320 -3.76 28.96 -25.12
CA LYS A 320 -4.83 29.97 -25.19
C LYS A 320 -4.31 31.36 -25.53
N ASP A 321 -3.04 31.67 -25.23
CA ASP A 321 -2.40 32.93 -25.64
C ASP A 321 -1.69 32.85 -27.00
N ASN A 322 -1.54 31.64 -27.57
CA ASN A 322 -0.92 31.36 -28.87
C ASN A 322 0.58 31.70 -28.89
N ASP A 323 1.29 31.60 -27.76
CA ASP A 323 2.76 31.75 -27.68
C ASP A 323 3.54 30.54 -28.22
N GLY A 324 2.86 29.41 -28.44
CA GLY A 324 3.45 28.16 -28.95
C GLY A 324 4.06 27.24 -27.87
N GLY A 325 3.82 27.51 -26.59
CA GLY A 325 4.32 26.78 -25.44
C GLY A 325 3.37 26.80 -24.24
N LEU A 326 2.93 25.62 -23.79
CA LEU A 326 1.99 25.51 -22.66
C LEU A 326 2.64 25.96 -21.35
N ASN A 327 2.01 26.94 -20.69
CA ASN A 327 2.41 27.44 -19.38
C ASN A 327 1.83 26.59 -18.23
N ASP A 328 2.28 26.82 -16.99
CA ASP A 328 1.87 26.01 -15.83
C ASP A 328 0.34 26.03 -15.56
N ALA A 329 -0.35 27.12 -15.87
CA ALA A 329 -1.81 27.23 -15.68
C ALA A 329 -2.59 26.51 -16.80
N GLU A 330 -2.08 26.55 -18.03
CA GLU A 330 -2.64 25.79 -19.16
C GLU A 330 -2.41 24.30 -18.99
N LEU A 331 -1.23 23.88 -18.54
CA LEU A 331 -0.96 22.49 -18.15
C LEU A 331 -1.89 22.03 -17.03
N ALA A 332 -2.11 22.84 -15.99
CA ALA A 332 -3.07 22.52 -14.94
C ALA A 332 -4.52 22.40 -15.48
N SER A 333 -4.90 23.24 -16.45
CA SER A 333 -6.20 23.18 -17.12
C SER A 333 -6.34 21.96 -18.05
N LEU A 334 -5.26 21.55 -18.73
CA LEU A 334 -5.19 20.36 -19.59
C LEU A 334 -5.32 19.08 -18.76
N PHE A 335 -4.65 19.00 -17.62
CA PHE A 335 -4.66 17.84 -16.73
C PHE A 335 -5.79 17.85 -15.68
N ALA A 336 -6.65 18.88 -15.65
CA ALA A 336 -7.82 18.97 -14.76
C ALA A 336 -8.77 17.75 -14.72
N PRO A 337 -9.07 17.03 -15.83
CA PRO A 337 -9.91 15.82 -15.80
C PRO A 337 -9.13 14.54 -15.41
N THR A 338 -7.86 14.65 -15.02
CA THR A 338 -6.97 13.52 -14.76
C THR A 338 -6.53 13.49 -13.28
N PRO A 339 -5.86 12.44 -12.78
CA PRO A 339 -5.30 12.41 -11.43
C PRO A 339 -4.17 13.43 -11.18
N GLY A 340 -3.69 14.14 -12.20
CA GLY A 340 -2.59 15.10 -12.14
C GLY A 340 -1.62 14.94 -13.31
N LEU A 341 -0.36 15.36 -13.13
CA LEU A 341 0.71 14.96 -14.05
C LEU A 341 1.04 13.47 -13.86
N PRO A 342 1.47 12.73 -14.91
CA PRO A 342 2.00 11.38 -14.76
C PRO A 342 3.16 11.36 -13.75
N ALA A 343 3.18 10.40 -12.82
CA ALA A 343 4.22 10.33 -11.79
C ALA A 343 5.64 10.29 -12.38
N SER A 344 5.82 9.56 -13.49
CA SER A 344 7.08 9.50 -14.25
C SER A 344 7.53 10.84 -14.84
N TRP A 345 6.65 11.82 -14.97
CA TRP A 345 7.02 13.18 -15.40
C TRP A 345 7.51 14.00 -14.20
N ALA A 346 6.87 13.88 -13.04
CA ALA A 346 7.32 14.51 -11.80
C ALA A 346 8.69 13.98 -11.38
N ASP A 347 8.88 12.65 -11.35
CA ASP A 347 10.16 12.00 -11.09
C ASP A 347 11.22 12.37 -12.15
N GLY A 348 10.81 12.43 -13.43
CA GLY A 348 11.63 12.84 -14.56
C GLY A 348 11.96 14.34 -14.60
N SER A 349 11.64 15.12 -13.57
CA SER A 349 11.88 16.57 -13.49
C SER A 349 11.20 17.40 -14.61
N PHE A 350 10.06 16.96 -15.15
CA PHE A 350 9.23 17.75 -16.07
C PHE A 350 8.82 19.09 -15.43
N PRO A 351 8.78 20.22 -16.16
CA PRO A 351 9.01 20.37 -17.61
C PRO A 351 10.49 20.43 -18.03
N SER A 352 11.45 20.29 -17.11
CA SER A 352 12.88 20.37 -17.44
C SER A 352 13.45 19.15 -18.19
N SER A 353 12.69 18.08 -18.37
CA SER A 353 13.04 16.93 -19.22
C SER A 353 13.01 17.21 -20.73
N THR A 354 12.41 18.32 -21.17
CA THR A 354 12.07 18.52 -22.59
C THR A 354 12.31 19.96 -23.09
N VAL A 355 12.03 20.20 -24.38
CA VAL A 355 12.20 21.50 -25.06
C VAL A 355 11.19 22.52 -24.57
N ARG A 356 11.63 23.77 -24.40
CA ARG A 356 10.85 24.90 -23.89
C ARG A 356 11.13 26.18 -24.69
N ASN A 357 10.18 27.11 -24.72
CA ASN A 357 10.36 28.42 -25.37
C ASN A 357 11.23 29.37 -24.50
N GLU A 358 11.48 30.60 -24.97
CA GLU A 358 12.29 31.58 -24.23
C GLU A 358 11.66 32.01 -22.89
N ALA A 359 10.32 31.96 -22.76
CA ALA A 359 9.62 32.19 -21.51
C ALA A 359 9.72 30.99 -20.52
N GLY A 360 10.13 29.82 -21.02
CA GLY A 360 10.27 28.59 -20.26
C GLY A 360 9.04 27.68 -20.28
N HIS A 361 8.06 27.96 -21.14
CA HIS A 361 6.86 27.14 -21.36
C HIS A 361 7.13 25.93 -22.28
N VAL A 362 6.31 24.87 -22.22
CA VAL A 362 6.57 23.61 -22.95
C VAL A 362 6.08 23.70 -24.40
N THR A 363 7.00 23.70 -25.37
CA THR A 363 6.63 23.82 -26.80
C THR A 363 5.92 22.58 -27.33
N LEU A 364 5.22 22.70 -28.46
CA LEU A 364 4.59 21.56 -29.15
C LEU A 364 5.60 20.43 -29.43
N GLN A 365 6.84 20.77 -29.81
CA GLN A 365 7.95 19.83 -29.97
C GLN A 365 8.29 19.11 -28.66
N GLY A 366 8.40 19.86 -27.55
CA GLY A 366 8.68 19.30 -26.23
C GLY A 366 7.54 18.41 -25.68
N TRP A 367 6.30 18.81 -25.92
CA TRP A 367 5.08 18.07 -25.58
C TRP A 367 5.00 16.72 -26.29
N LEU A 368 5.18 16.70 -27.61
CA LEU A 368 5.18 15.46 -28.40
C LEU A 368 6.39 14.57 -28.07
N ALA A 369 7.55 15.16 -27.75
CA ALA A 369 8.73 14.43 -27.29
C ALA A 369 8.48 13.73 -25.95
N GLN A 370 7.90 14.43 -24.97
CA GLN A 370 7.56 13.87 -23.65
C GLN A 370 6.52 12.74 -23.75
N TRP A 371 5.48 12.87 -24.58
CA TRP A 371 4.52 11.78 -24.82
C TRP A 371 5.12 10.61 -25.59
N SER A 372 6.04 10.86 -26.54
CA SER A 372 6.75 9.80 -27.27
C SER A 372 7.66 9.00 -26.34
N MET A 373 8.39 9.67 -25.44
CA MET A 373 9.19 9.05 -24.38
C MET A 373 8.31 8.21 -23.44
N THR A 374 7.21 8.77 -22.94
CA THR A 374 6.27 8.09 -22.04
C THR A 374 5.69 6.83 -22.68
N THR A 375 5.36 6.91 -23.97
CA THR A 375 4.84 5.77 -24.74
C THR A 375 5.88 4.68 -24.95
N PHE A 376 7.17 5.04 -25.10
CA PHE A 376 8.27 4.09 -25.22
C PHE A 376 8.58 3.39 -23.88
N THR A 377 8.58 4.13 -22.76
CA THR A 377 8.97 3.60 -21.44
C THR A 377 7.83 2.97 -20.65
N SER A 378 6.62 3.52 -20.71
CA SER A 378 5.40 2.99 -20.06
C SER A 378 4.16 3.14 -20.96
N PRO A 379 3.96 2.23 -21.94
CA PRO A 379 2.82 2.27 -22.85
C PRO A 379 1.46 2.27 -22.13
N LYS A 380 1.39 1.62 -20.96
CA LYS A 380 0.19 1.56 -20.11
C LYS A 380 -0.23 2.95 -19.61
N THR A 381 0.73 3.77 -19.16
CA THR A 381 0.47 5.13 -18.69
C THR A 381 -0.05 6.02 -19.82
N THR A 382 0.44 5.87 -21.05
CA THR A 382 -0.13 6.59 -22.20
C THR A 382 -1.59 6.16 -22.46
N LEU A 383 -1.91 4.86 -22.42
CA LEU A 383 -3.28 4.36 -22.63
C LEU A 383 -4.27 4.85 -21.56
N GLU A 384 -3.81 4.87 -20.31
CA GLU A 384 -4.55 5.38 -19.15
C GLU A 384 -4.85 6.88 -19.27
N TYR A 385 -3.86 7.69 -19.65
CA TYR A 385 -4.05 9.13 -19.85
C TYR A 385 -4.87 9.46 -21.11
N LEU A 386 -4.72 8.70 -22.20
CA LEU A 386 -5.62 8.78 -23.36
C LEU A 386 -7.08 8.49 -22.97
N ALA A 387 -7.30 7.52 -22.08
CA ALA A 387 -8.63 7.22 -21.54
C ALA A 387 -9.16 8.35 -20.63
N TYR A 388 -8.32 8.93 -19.75
CA TYR A 388 -8.72 10.09 -18.95
C TYR A 388 -9.07 11.32 -19.81
N LEU A 389 -8.23 11.66 -20.80
CA LEU A 389 -8.34 12.81 -21.68
C LEU A 389 -9.38 12.63 -22.82
N GLY A 390 -10.02 11.45 -22.93
CA GLY A 390 -11.12 11.22 -23.87
C GLY A 390 -10.70 10.99 -25.32
N PHE A 391 -9.62 10.24 -25.56
CA PHE A 391 -9.27 9.80 -26.91
C PHE A 391 -10.37 8.92 -27.52
N GLU A 392 -10.77 9.25 -28.76
CA GLU A 392 -11.73 8.47 -29.55
C GLU A 392 -11.10 8.03 -30.87
N SER A 393 -11.24 6.72 -31.17
CA SER A 393 -10.72 6.09 -32.38
C SER A 393 -11.55 6.48 -33.61
N SER A 394 -10.89 6.78 -34.74
CA SER A 394 -11.61 6.97 -36.01
C SER A 394 -12.23 5.66 -36.53
N ASP A 395 -11.66 4.51 -36.11
CA ASP A 395 -12.05 3.19 -36.59
C ASP A 395 -13.09 2.55 -35.67
N ARG A 396 -14.34 2.51 -36.14
CA ARG A 396 -15.47 1.85 -35.46
C ARG A 396 -15.26 0.34 -35.23
N SER A 397 -14.28 -0.30 -35.85
CA SER A 397 -13.91 -1.70 -35.61
C SER A 397 -12.93 -1.88 -34.44
N ASN A 398 -12.21 -0.82 -34.03
CA ASN A 398 -11.44 -0.79 -32.80
C ASN A 398 -11.69 0.52 -32.01
N PRO A 399 -12.77 0.59 -31.22
CA PRO A 399 -13.10 1.77 -30.40
C PRO A 399 -12.20 1.94 -29.15
N SER A 400 -11.15 1.14 -28.99
CA SER A 400 -10.23 1.21 -27.85
C SER A 400 -9.14 2.28 -28.05
N THR A 401 -8.67 2.88 -26.94
CA THR A 401 -7.49 3.75 -26.89
C THR A 401 -6.22 3.11 -27.46
N THR A 402 -6.18 1.78 -27.63
CA THR A 402 -5.10 1.07 -28.33
C THR A 402 -4.87 1.54 -29.77
N ALA A 403 -5.86 2.13 -30.46
CA ALA A 403 -5.69 2.70 -31.80
C ALA A 403 -4.70 3.90 -31.84
N ALA A 404 -4.52 4.59 -30.71
CA ALA A 404 -3.54 5.67 -30.57
C ALA A 404 -2.08 5.18 -30.55
N LEU A 405 -1.85 3.87 -30.37
CA LEU A 405 -0.52 3.26 -30.29
C LEU A 405 -0.25 2.32 -31.47
N LYS A 406 1.04 2.15 -31.81
CA LYS A 406 1.54 1.13 -32.73
C LYS A 406 2.69 0.37 -32.07
N VAL A 407 2.77 -0.94 -32.32
CA VAL A 407 3.88 -1.78 -31.87
C VAL A 407 4.92 -1.90 -32.98
N THR A 408 6.18 -1.64 -32.68
CA THR A 408 7.28 -1.74 -33.65
C THR A 408 7.69 -3.20 -33.88
N ARG A 409 8.44 -3.48 -34.95
CA ARG A 409 8.91 -4.84 -35.23
C ARG A 409 10.01 -5.23 -34.21
N PRO A 410 9.96 -6.44 -33.60
CA PRO A 410 11.01 -6.90 -32.69
C PRO A 410 12.42 -6.81 -33.28
N ARG A 411 13.37 -6.28 -32.50
CA ARG A 411 14.79 -6.20 -32.90
C ARG A 411 15.36 -7.62 -33.04
N LYS A 412 16.00 -7.90 -34.19
CA LYS A 412 16.63 -9.20 -34.45
C LYS A 412 18.00 -9.25 -33.77
N ARG A 413 18.14 -10.06 -32.71
CA ARG A 413 19.44 -10.38 -32.10
C ARG A 413 20.41 -10.95 -33.16
N ARG A 414 21.34 -10.10 -33.60
CA ARG A 414 22.47 -10.38 -34.51
C ARG A 414 23.60 -9.44 -34.09
N LYS A 415 24.86 -9.90 -34.14
CA LYS A 415 26.03 -9.04 -33.81
C LYS A 415 26.15 -7.78 -34.68
N ARG A 416 25.49 -7.74 -35.85
CA ARG A 416 25.20 -6.52 -36.61
C ARG A 416 23.76 -6.57 -37.16
N PRO A 417 22.80 -5.84 -36.54
CA PRO A 417 21.53 -5.50 -37.17
C PRO A 417 21.76 -4.41 -38.23
N GLY A 418 21.05 -4.48 -39.35
CA GLY A 418 20.94 -3.35 -40.28
C GLY A 418 19.88 -2.35 -39.82
N ARG A 419 19.66 -1.29 -40.63
CA ARG A 419 18.80 -0.14 -40.33
C ARG A 419 17.47 -0.49 -39.64
N VAL A 420 17.23 0.14 -38.50
CA VAL A 420 16.09 -0.09 -37.60
C VAL A 420 14.89 0.75 -38.05
N GLY A 421 13.71 0.13 -38.06
CA GLY A 421 12.44 0.75 -38.48
C GLY A 421 11.71 1.56 -37.41
N ARG A 422 12.43 2.08 -36.40
CA ARG A 422 11.87 2.87 -35.29
C ARG A 422 11.91 4.38 -35.60
N ASN A 423 11.11 5.14 -34.86
CA ASN A 423 11.14 6.60 -34.80
C ASN A 423 11.51 7.14 -33.39
N VAL A 424 11.50 6.30 -32.36
CA VAL A 424 11.97 6.63 -31.00
C VAL A 424 13.16 5.72 -30.65
N VAL A 425 14.23 6.28 -30.10
CA VAL A 425 15.45 5.57 -29.68
C VAL A 425 15.94 6.05 -28.31
N LEU A 426 16.48 5.13 -27.50
CA LEU A 426 17.00 5.40 -26.15
C LEU A 426 18.52 5.24 -26.07
N GLY A 427 19.21 6.28 -25.61
CA GLY A 427 20.64 6.30 -25.35
C GLY A 427 20.98 6.48 -23.87
N HIS A 428 21.81 5.62 -23.30
CA HIS A 428 22.33 5.81 -21.94
C HIS A 428 23.70 6.49 -21.98
N VAL A 429 23.86 7.57 -21.20
CA VAL A 429 25.07 8.38 -21.12
C VAL A 429 25.89 7.96 -19.89
N LEU A 430 26.98 7.26 -20.13
CA LEU A 430 27.85 6.67 -19.10
C LEU A 430 29.20 7.39 -19.06
N GLY A 431 29.84 7.45 -17.90
CA GLY A 431 31.14 8.13 -17.73
C GLY A 431 31.37 8.59 -16.29
N PRO A 432 32.58 9.03 -15.92
CA PRO A 432 32.91 9.33 -14.53
C PRO A 432 32.17 10.57 -13.99
N PRO A 433 32.15 10.78 -12.65
CA PRO A 433 31.73 12.04 -12.05
C PRO A 433 32.53 13.22 -12.62
N GLY A 434 31.89 14.38 -12.79
CA GLY A 434 32.55 15.60 -13.27
C GLY A 434 32.83 15.68 -14.78
N SER A 435 32.66 14.59 -15.56
CA SER A 435 33.00 14.56 -17.00
C SER A 435 32.22 15.55 -17.87
N GLY A 436 31.00 15.92 -17.47
CA GLY A 436 30.15 16.87 -18.18
C GLY A 436 28.83 16.29 -18.72
N LYS A 437 28.48 15.04 -18.39
CA LYS A 437 27.23 14.36 -18.80
C LYS A 437 25.99 15.26 -18.74
N SER A 438 25.72 15.88 -17.60
CA SER A 438 24.53 16.72 -17.41
C SER A 438 24.52 17.96 -18.32
N ALA A 439 25.69 18.51 -18.66
CA ALA A 439 25.82 19.63 -19.58
C ALA A 439 25.59 19.21 -21.04
N LEU A 440 25.85 17.94 -21.40
CA LEU A 440 25.46 17.37 -22.70
C LEU A 440 23.93 17.23 -22.79
N LEU A 441 23.26 16.80 -21.72
CA LEU A 441 21.79 16.74 -21.64
C LEU A 441 21.13 18.14 -21.68
N ASP A 442 21.66 19.11 -20.93
CA ASP A 442 21.14 20.49 -20.97
C ASP A 442 21.39 21.15 -22.36
N ALA A 443 22.53 20.86 -23.01
CA ALA A 443 22.80 21.30 -24.40
C ALA A 443 21.84 20.67 -25.43
N PHE A 444 21.45 19.40 -25.25
CA PHE A 444 20.47 18.71 -26.11
C PHE A 444 19.08 19.37 -26.07
N LEU A 445 18.77 20.06 -24.96
CA LEU A 445 17.55 20.85 -24.76
C LEU A 445 17.76 22.35 -25.03
N ALA A 446 18.84 22.72 -25.74
CA ALA A 446 19.23 24.08 -26.11
C ALA A 446 19.44 25.05 -24.93
N ARG A 447 19.95 24.56 -23.79
CA ARG A 447 20.19 25.35 -22.57
C ARG A 447 21.66 25.64 -22.32
N GLY A 448 21.92 26.75 -21.64
CA GLY A 448 23.25 27.06 -21.11
C GLY A 448 23.64 26.10 -19.97
N PHE A 449 24.91 25.71 -19.91
CA PHE A 449 25.46 24.87 -18.85
C PHE A 449 25.88 25.68 -17.63
N SER A 450 25.92 25.03 -16.46
CA SER A 450 26.51 25.61 -15.24
C SER A 450 27.98 25.24 -15.13
N THR A 451 28.83 26.20 -14.78
CA THR A 451 30.24 25.98 -14.42
C THR A 451 30.40 25.41 -13.01
N THR A 452 29.35 25.42 -12.19
CA THR A 452 29.35 24.83 -10.84
C THR A 452 29.00 23.36 -10.95
N TYR A 453 29.91 22.48 -10.52
CA TYR A 453 29.65 21.03 -10.50
C TYR A 453 28.57 20.67 -9.47
N HIS A 454 27.59 19.89 -9.91
CA HIS A 454 26.55 19.30 -9.08
C HIS A 454 26.54 17.78 -9.35
N PRO A 455 26.54 16.92 -8.31
CA PRO A 455 26.46 15.46 -8.50
C PRO A 455 25.04 15.02 -8.85
N THR A 456 24.92 14.12 -9.82
CA THR A 456 23.65 13.56 -10.32
C THR A 456 23.13 12.48 -9.35
N ILE A 457 22.41 12.90 -8.31
CA ILE A 457 21.87 12.00 -7.26
C ILE A 457 20.69 11.18 -7.82
N GLN A 458 19.71 11.85 -8.41
CA GLN A 458 18.59 11.24 -9.13
C GLN A 458 18.94 11.14 -10.64
N PRO A 459 18.41 10.13 -11.37
CA PRO A 459 18.60 10.04 -12.81
C PRO A 459 18.02 11.28 -13.51
N ARG A 460 18.67 11.71 -14.59
CA ARG A 460 18.22 12.81 -15.45
C ARG A 460 17.93 12.28 -16.84
N THR A 461 16.74 12.58 -17.36
CA THR A 461 16.34 12.25 -18.74
C THR A 461 16.12 13.54 -19.53
N ALA A 462 16.65 13.58 -20.76
CA ALA A 462 16.39 14.63 -21.73
C ALA A 462 15.82 14.02 -23.02
N VAL A 463 14.70 14.52 -23.53
CA VAL A 463 14.10 14.07 -24.80
C VAL A 463 13.89 15.22 -25.78
N ASN A 464 14.31 15.02 -27.03
CA ASN A 464 14.15 15.97 -28.12
C ASN A 464 14.08 15.24 -29.48
N THR A 465 13.60 15.92 -30.51
CA THR A 465 13.69 15.49 -31.91
C THR A 465 15.08 15.77 -32.49
N VAL A 466 15.61 14.82 -33.26
CA VAL A 466 16.85 14.94 -34.04
C VAL A 466 16.53 14.74 -35.52
N GLU A 467 17.04 15.63 -36.37
CA GLU A 467 16.95 15.53 -37.82
C GLU A 467 18.14 14.75 -38.38
N LEU A 468 17.87 13.64 -39.08
CA LEU A 468 18.92 12.81 -39.69
C LEU A 468 19.19 13.21 -41.15
N PRO A 469 20.42 12.98 -41.66
CA PRO A 469 20.75 13.18 -43.07
C PRO A 469 19.72 12.54 -44.02
N GLY A 470 19.22 13.34 -44.96
CA GLY A 470 18.07 12.97 -45.80
C GLY A 470 16.70 13.37 -45.26
N GLY A 471 16.63 14.18 -44.19
CA GLY A 471 15.39 14.84 -43.73
C GLY A 471 14.42 13.93 -42.97
N LYS A 472 14.90 12.82 -42.39
CA LYS A 472 14.07 11.99 -41.49
C LYS A 472 14.25 12.45 -40.04
N GLN A 473 13.17 12.89 -39.41
CA GLN A 473 13.15 13.14 -37.97
C GLN A 473 13.01 11.84 -37.16
N CYS A 474 13.58 11.84 -35.95
CA CYS A 474 13.40 10.83 -34.92
C CYS A 474 13.43 11.48 -33.53
N TYR A 475 12.88 10.81 -32.51
CA TYR A 475 13.01 11.21 -31.11
C TYR A 475 14.17 10.45 -30.46
N LEU A 476 15.13 11.19 -29.90
CA LEU A 476 16.22 10.65 -29.12
C LEU A 476 15.97 10.97 -27.64
N ILE A 477 16.02 9.94 -26.80
CA ILE A 477 15.98 10.03 -25.34
C ILE A 477 17.40 9.82 -24.83
N LEU A 478 17.91 10.73 -24.00
CA LEU A 478 19.22 10.63 -23.35
C LEU A 478 19.05 10.53 -21.83
N ASP A 479 19.52 9.43 -21.25
CA ASP A 479 19.45 9.13 -19.82
C ASP A 479 20.84 9.21 -19.17
N GLU A 480 21.00 10.07 -18.17
CA GLU A 480 22.12 10.06 -17.21
C GLU A 480 21.66 9.34 -15.92
N LEU A 481 22.28 8.20 -15.60
CA LEU A 481 21.72 7.25 -14.62
C LEU A 481 21.95 7.59 -13.13
N GLY A 482 22.87 8.50 -12.81
CA GLY A 482 23.16 8.91 -11.43
C GLY A 482 23.53 7.76 -10.49
N GLU A 483 23.07 7.80 -9.24
CA GLU A 483 23.31 6.70 -8.27
C GLU A 483 22.70 5.34 -8.68
N LEU A 484 21.80 5.31 -9.68
CA LEU A 484 21.18 4.09 -10.18
C LEU A 484 22.00 3.36 -11.26
N GLU A 485 23.11 3.93 -11.73
CA GLU A 485 23.96 3.35 -12.79
C GLU A 485 24.30 1.86 -12.56
N PRO A 486 24.78 1.42 -11.37
CA PRO A 486 25.12 0.01 -11.16
C PRO A 486 23.91 -0.93 -11.25
N ALA A 487 22.78 -0.54 -10.65
CA ALA A 487 21.57 -1.37 -10.57
C ALA A 487 20.87 -1.53 -11.94
N ILE A 488 21.04 -0.55 -12.83
CA ILE A 488 20.52 -0.60 -14.20
C ILE A 488 21.47 -1.42 -15.10
N LEU A 489 22.79 -1.22 -14.97
CA LEU A 489 23.78 -1.97 -15.77
C LEU A 489 23.85 -3.46 -15.39
N GLU A 490 23.60 -3.82 -14.14
CA GLU A 490 23.53 -5.23 -13.69
C GLU A 490 22.31 -5.99 -14.25
N ASN A 491 21.23 -5.29 -14.62
CA ASN A 491 20.03 -5.92 -15.19
C ASN A 491 20.15 -6.08 -16.72
N GLN A 492 21.00 -7.03 -17.15
CA GLN A 492 21.25 -7.35 -18.56
C GLN A 492 19.96 -7.48 -19.39
N VAL A 493 18.92 -8.14 -18.87
CA VAL A 493 17.68 -8.38 -19.63
C VAL A 493 16.94 -7.07 -19.90
N LYS A 494 16.74 -6.22 -18.88
CA LYS A 494 16.06 -4.93 -19.06
C LYS A 494 16.89 -3.98 -19.92
N LEU A 495 18.20 -3.90 -19.67
CA LEU A 495 19.12 -3.04 -20.41
C LEU A 495 19.11 -3.38 -21.91
N LEU A 496 19.27 -4.66 -22.26
CA LEU A 496 19.31 -5.09 -23.66
C LEU A 496 17.95 -5.04 -24.36
N ASP A 497 16.83 -5.02 -23.62
CA ASP A 497 15.48 -4.89 -24.19
C ASP A 497 15.09 -3.42 -24.47
N GLN A 498 15.54 -2.48 -23.62
CA GLN A 498 15.13 -1.07 -23.67
C GLN A 498 16.16 -0.13 -24.31
N CYS A 499 17.46 -0.32 -24.06
CA CYS A 499 18.52 0.55 -24.61
C CYS A 499 18.73 0.27 -26.11
N ASP A 500 18.90 1.32 -26.92
CA ASP A 500 19.26 1.23 -28.34
C ASP A 500 20.73 1.66 -28.61
N VAL A 501 21.36 2.49 -27.77
CA VAL A 501 22.79 2.90 -27.91
C VAL A 501 23.44 3.29 -26.57
N ILE A 502 24.75 3.03 -26.41
CA ILE A 502 25.53 3.53 -25.27
C ILE A 502 26.42 4.71 -25.69
N VAL A 503 26.37 5.80 -24.93
CA VAL A 503 27.22 6.99 -25.11
C VAL A 503 28.26 7.03 -23.99
N TYR A 504 29.48 6.57 -24.29
CA TYR A 504 30.61 6.63 -23.35
C TYR A 504 31.24 8.02 -23.36
N THR A 505 31.27 8.67 -22.21
CA THR A 505 31.77 10.05 -22.03
C THR A 505 32.98 10.09 -21.11
N TYR A 506 33.96 10.91 -21.48
CA TYR A 506 35.11 11.26 -20.62
C TYR A 506 35.47 12.74 -20.82
N ASP A 507 36.34 13.26 -19.95
CA ASP A 507 36.79 14.65 -19.99
C ASP A 507 38.18 14.71 -20.64
N SER A 508 38.30 15.48 -21.72
CA SER A 508 39.55 15.58 -22.47
C SER A 508 40.65 16.40 -21.76
N SER A 509 40.29 17.13 -20.69
CA SER A 509 41.22 17.88 -19.83
C SER A 509 41.64 17.14 -18.56
N ASP A 510 40.79 16.26 -18.03
CA ASP A 510 41.12 15.41 -16.87
C ASP A 510 41.86 14.14 -17.32
N PRO A 511 43.15 13.96 -16.95
CA PRO A 511 43.95 12.81 -17.38
C PRO A 511 43.50 11.48 -16.76
N ASP A 512 42.78 11.49 -15.63
CA ASP A 512 42.35 10.27 -14.95
C ASP A 512 40.96 9.78 -15.43
N SER A 513 40.24 10.59 -16.21
CA SER A 513 38.83 10.35 -16.55
C SER A 513 38.57 9.19 -17.51
N PHE A 514 39.43 8.96 -18.51
CA PHE A 514 39.18 7.92 -19.52
C PHE A 514 39.26 6.49 -18.96
N ALA A 515 40.04 6.26 -17.89
CA ALA A 515 40.21 4.94 -17.26
C ALA A 515 38.88 4.29 -16.81
N TYR A 516 37.88 5.11 -16.49
CA TYR A 516 36.53 4.67 -16.13
C TYR A 516 35.86 3.82 -17.21
N ILE A 517 36.09 4.09 -18.50
CA ILE A 517 35.37 3.43 -19.60
C ILE A 517 35.86 1.98 -19.81
N PRO A 518 37.18 1.68 -19.87
CA PRO A 518 37.68 0.31 -19.85
C PRO A 518 37.28 -0.47 -18.59
N GLU A 519 37.33 0.13 -17.40
CA GLU A 519 36.90 -0.50 -16.15
C GLU A 519 35.42 -0.89 -16.18
N LEU A 520 34.54 0.03 -16.62
CA LEU A 520 33.09 -0.21 -16.70
C LEU A 520 32.75 -1.33 -17.69
N ARG A 521 33.42 -1.38 -18.86
CA ARG A 521 33.27 -2.47 -19.84
C ARG A 521 33.81 -3.80 -19.34
N SER A 522 34.93 -3.80 -18.62
CA SER A 522 35.47 -5.01 -17.99
C SER A 522 34.52 -5.57 -16.92
N LYS A 523 33.89 -4.69 -16.13
CA LYS A 523 32.88 -5.06 -15.12
C LYS A 523 31.58 -5.60 -15.74
N TYR A 524 31.18 -5.09 -16.90
CA TYR A 524 29.90 -5.41 -17.55
C TYR A 524 30.07 -5.84 -19.03
N PRO A 525 30.51 -7.10 -19.31
CA PRO A 525 30.82 -7.55 -20.67
C PRO A 525 29.62 -7.55 -21.64
N HIS A 526 28.39 -7.61 -21.14
CA HIS A 526 27.18 -7.56 -21.98
C HIS A 526 26.93 -6.18 -22.62
N LEU A 527 27.64 -5.13 -22.21
CA LEU A 527 27.61 -3.84 -22.89
C LEU A 527 28.19 -3.90 -24.32
N GLU A 528 28.92 -4.97 -24.67
CA GLU A 528 29.40 -5.23 -26.03
C GLU A 528 28.31 -5.83 -26.96
N GLU A 529 27.14 -6.22 -26.44
CA GLU A 529 25.97 -6.57 -27.25
C GLU A 529 25.20 -5.34 -27.79
N LEU A 530 25.58 -4.12 -27.39
CA LEU A 530 24.95 -2.85 -27.80
C LEU A 530 25.91 -2.00 -28.66
N PRO A 531 25.39 -1.21 -29.61
CA PRO A 531 26.20 -0.24 -30.35
C PRO A 531 26.66 0.87 -29.39
N SER A 532 27.86 1.40 -29.63
CA SER A 532 28.47 2.40 -28.74
C SER A 532 29.14 3.56 -29.46
N VAL A 533 29.04 4.75 -28.87
CA VAL A 533 29.67 5.99 -29.32
C VAL A 533 30.58 6.50 -28.21
N PHE A 534 31.80 6.93 -28.54
CA PHE A 534 32.76 7.49 -27.60
C PHE A 534 32.84 9.01 -27.79
N VAL A 535 32.69 9.78 -26.70
CA VAL A 535 32.64 11.24 -26.73
C VAL A 535 33.61 11.82 -25.70
N ALA A 536 34.51 12.67 -26.17
CA ALA A 536 35.47 13.43 -25.39
C ALA A 536 34.89 14.84 -25.15
N LEU A 537 34.43 15.08 -23.93
CA LEU A 537 33.83 16.35 -23.51
C LEU A 537 34.91 17.38 -23.13
N LYS A 538 34.49 18.65 -23.04
CA LYS A 538 35.32 19.82 -22.70
C LYS A 538 36.51 20.02 -23.63
N ALA A 539 36.34 19.73 -24.92
CA ALA A 539 37.41 19.86 -25.93
C ALA A 539 37.85 21.30 -26.24
N ASP A 540 37.28 22.29 -25.55
CA ASP A 540 37.71 23.69 -25.51
C ASP A 540 38.77 23.98 -24.43
N LEU A 541 39.03 23.03 -23.53
CA LEU A 541 40.11 23.08 -22.55
C LEU A 541 41.39 22.39 -23.07
N ASP A 542 42.53 22.66 -22.42
CA ASP A 542 43.81 22.06 -22.79
C ASP A 542 43.77 20.52 -22.69
N ARG A 543 43.85 19.84 -23.83
CA ARG A 543 43.75 18.38 -23.92
C ARG A 543 44.95 17.69 -23.26
N THR A 544 44.72 16.92 -22.22
CA THR A 544 45.76 16.17 -21.50
C THR A 544 45.94 14.74 -22.02
N THR A 545 47.09 14.14 -21.73
CA THR A 545 47.37 12.72 -21.98
C THR A 545 46.67 11.87 -20.91
N GLN A 546 45.89 10.89 -21.36
CA GLN A 546 45.06 10.08 -20.46
C GLN A 546 45.91 8.99 -19.79
N ARG A 547 45.76 8.81 -18.48
CA ARG A 547 46.49 7.83 -17.65
C ARG A 547 45.79 6.47 -17.61
N ALA A 548 45.35 6.01 -18.77
CA ALA A 548 44.87 4.65 -18.97
C ALA A 548 45.95 3.78 -19.63
N GLU A 549 45.74 2.47 -19.69
CA GLU A 549 46.63 1.51 -20.36
C GLU A 549 46.81 1.82 -21.86
N TYR A 550 45.79 2.42 -22.48
CA TYR A 550 45.75 2.83 -23.89
C TYR A 550 45.17 4.25 -24.00
N GLN A 551 45.65 5.06 -24.94
CA GLN A 551 45.01 6.35 -25.24
C GLN A 551 43.63 6.13 -25.87
N PRO A 552 42.68 7.09 -25.78
CA PRO A 552 41.31 6.89 -26.24
C PRO A 552 41.16 6.43 -27.70
N HIS A 553 42.00 6.95 -28.58
CA HIS A 553 42.01 6.57 -30.00
C HIS A 553 42.57 5.16 -30.23
N GLU A 554 43.64 4.78 -29.52
CA GLU A 554 44.24 3.43 -29.52
C GLU A 554 43.24 2.40 -29.00
N TYR A 555 42.53 2.72 -27.90
CA TYR A 555 41.50 1.86 -27.32
C TYR A 555 40.34 1.64 -28.29
N THR A 556 39.82 2.69 -28.95
CA THR A 556 38.79 2.52 -29.99
C THR A 556 39.29 1.71 -31.18
N ALA A 557 40.56 1.85 -31.57
CA ALA A 557 41.16 1.07 -32.66
C ALA A 557 41.35 -0.41 -32.28
N MET A 558 41.79 -0.70 -31.06
CA MET A 558 41.91 -2.05 -30.51
C MET A 558 40.55 -2.76 -30.43
N LEU A 559 39.49 -2.02 -30.10
CA LEU A 559 38.10 -2.49 -30.17
C LEU A 559 37.53 -2.57 -31.60
N ASN A 560 38.36 -2.35 -32.64
CA ASN A 560 37.95 -2.28 -34.04
C ASN A 560 36.75 -1.35 -34.31
N MET A 561 36.59 -0.29 -33.51
CA MET A 561 35.46 0.63 -33.65
C MET A 561 35.56 1.39 -34.98
N PRO A 562 34.42 1.59 -35.67
CA PRO A 562 34.38 2.23 -36.98
C PRO A 562 34.62 3.75 -36.95
N SER A 563 34.44 4.38 -35.78
CA SER A 563 34.65 5.80 -35.49
C SER A 563 35.62 5.99 -34.32
N SER A 564 36.42 7.04 -34.40
CA SER A 564 37.25 7.54 -33.30
C SER A 564 36.42 8.38 -32.32
N PRO A 565 36.92 8.68 -31.09
CA PRO A 565 36.19 9.50 -30.14
C PRO A 565 35.86 10.89 -30.68
N LEU A 566 34.60 11.31 -30.56
CA LEU A 566 34.14 12.65 -30.95
C LEU A 566 34.61 13.70 -29.94
N HIS A 567 35.37 14.70 -30.37
CA HIS A 567 35.84 15.80 -29.51
C HIS A 567 34.89 16.99 -29.60
N VAL A 568 34.26 17.36 -28.47
CA VAL A 568 33.27 18.46 -28.43
C VAL A 568 33.30 19.25 -27.12
N SER A 569 32.77 20.48 -27.18
CA SER A 569 32.38 21.23 -25.99
C SER A 569 31.04 21.95 -26.18
N VAL A 570 30.35 22.19 -25.07
CA VAL A 570 29.07 22.93 -25.04
C VAL A 570 29.23 24.40 -25.44
N THR A 571 30.46 24.91 -25.45
CA THR A 571 30.80 26.24 -25.97
C THR A 571 30.82 26.32 -27.51
N TRP A 572 30.69 25.19 -28.22
CA TRP A 572 30.77 25.13 -29.69
C TRP A 572 29.39 24.94 -30.34
N SER A 573 29.15 25.60 -31.47
CA SER A 573 27.89 25.50 -32.24
C SER A 573 27.67 24.14 -32.90
N SER A 574 28.72 23.35 -33.11
CA SER A 574 28.64 22.02 -33.73
C SER A 574 28.10 20.91 -32.83
N MET A 575 27.71 21.20 -31.58
CA MET A 575 27.19 20.19 -30.63
C MET A 575 26.01 19.38 -31.20
N GLN A 576 25.20 19.95 -32.11
CA GLN A 576 24.10 19.24 -32.76
C GLN A 576 24.55 18.00 -33.56
N GLU A 577 25.76 18.01 -34.13
CA GLU A 577 26.33 16.89 -34.90
C GLU A 577 26.51 15.63 -34.04
N VAL A 578 26.73 15.79 -32.72
CA VAL A 578 26.86 14.67 -31.78
C VAL A 578 25.53 13.94 -31.61
N PHE A 579 24.44 14.69 -31.46
CA PHE A 579 23.10 14.11 -31.30
C PHE A 579 22.62 13.42 -32.58
N VAL A 580 22.99 13.97 -33.75
CA VAL A 580 22.82 13.29 -35.04
C VAL A 580 23.60 11.97 -35.05
N HIS A 581 24.89 11.97 -34.69
CA HIS A 581 25.70 10.74 -34.73
C HIS A 581 25.23 9.67 -33.72
N ILE A 582 24.75 10.07 -32.53
CA ILE A 582 24.14 9.15 -31.56
C ILE A 582 22.84 8.55 -32.11
N ALA A 583 21.99 9.37 -32.74
CA ALA A 583 20.75 8.89 -33.35
C ALA A 583 21.00 8.00 -34.58
N GLU A 584 22.02 8.30 -35.40
CA GLU A 584 22.49 7.42 -36.49
C GLU A 584 23.00 6.08 -35.95
N ALA A 585 23.81 6.08 -34.89
CA ALA A 585 24.32 4.87 -34.24
C ALA A 585 23.21 3.97 -33.68
N ALA A 586 22.12 4.56 -33.15
CA ALA A 586 20.95 3.83 -32.72
C ALA A 586 20.07 3.32 -33.89
N MET A 587 19.96 4.11 -34.96
CA MET A 587 19.11 3.79 -36.12
C MET A 587 19.77 2.87 -37.15
N GLU A 588 21.10 2.82 -37.24
CA GLU A 588 21.85 1.88 -38.06
C GLU A 588 23.02 1.25 -37.26
N PRO A 589 22.74 0.36 -36.28
CA PRO A 589 23.75 -0.14 -35.34
C PRO A 589 25.02 -0.75 -35.96
N SER A 590 24.95 -1.23 -37.20
CA SER A 590 26.11 -1.64 -37.99
C SER A 590 27.21 -0.57 -38.17
N THR A 591 26.91 0.73 -37.95
CA THR A 591 27.89 1.82 -37.95
C THR A 591 28.56 2.08 -36.60
N ALA A 592 28.14 1.37 -35.53
CA ALA A 592 28.59 1.59 -34.15
C ALA A 592 28.89 0.28 -33.37
N PHE A 593 29.10 -0.83 -34.09
CA PHE A 593 29.63 -2.09 -33.57
C PHE A 593 31.10 -2.31 -34.00
N PRO A 594 31.91 -3.03 -33.20
CA PRO A 594 33.23 -3.52 -33.60
C PRO A 594 33.25 -4.20 -34.97
N ARG A 595 34.26 -3.90 -35.78
CA ARG A 595 34.60 -4.61 -37.02
C ARG A 595 35.35 -5.92 -36.70
N SER A 596 35.27 -6.87 -37.62
CA SER A 596 35.97 -8.17 -37.56
C SER A 596 36.90 -8.30 -38.77
N GLU A 597 37.98 -9.07 -38.65
CA GLU A 597 38.98 -9.20 -39.73
C GLU A 597 38.37 -9.74 -41.04
N GLU A 598 37.38 -10.65 -40.92
CA GLU A 598 36.54 -11.15 -42.02
C GLU A 598 35.86 -10.04 -42.85
N ASP A 599 35.62 -8.84 -42.31
CA ASP A 599 35.00 -7.73 -43.05
C ASP A 599 35.94 -7.13 -44.10
N VAL A 600 37.25 -7.28 -43.92
CA VAL A 600 38.26 -6.81 -44.89
C VAL A 600 38.28 -7.78 -46.07
N GLU A 601 38.41 -9.08 -45.81
CA GLU A 601 38.33 -10.12 -46.85
C GLU A 601 36.96 -10.15 -47.54
N GLY A 602 35.88 -9.97 -46.79
CA GLY A 602 34.52 -9.88 -47.33
C GLY A 602 34.34 -8.75 -48.32
N LYS A 603 35.04 -7.61 -48.14
CA LYS A 603 35.08 -6.54 -49.14
C LYS A 603 35.91 -6.93 -50.37
N TRP A 604 37.07 -7.56 -50.20
CA TRP A 604 37.86 -8.05 -51.34
C TRP A 604 37.11 -9.13 -52.13
N MET A 605 36.37 -10.03 -51.48
CA MET A 605 35.46 -10.98 -52.16
C MET A 605 34.27 -10.29 -52.81
N ALA A 606 33.64 -9.29 -52.19
CA ALA A 606 32.54 -8.55 -52.81
C ALA A 606 33.00 -7.77 -54.06
N TRP A 607 34.18 -7.15 -54.02
CA TRP A 607 34.80 -6.49 -55.17
C TRP A 607 35.27 -7.51 -56.22
N GLY A 608 35.79 -8.68 -55.81
CA GLY A 608 36.16 -9.78 -56.69
C GLY A 608 34.95 -10.41 -57.41
N ILE A 609 33.82 -10.54 -56.71
CA ILE A 609 32.54 -10.98 -57.28
C ILE A 609 31.96 -9.91 -58.21
N ALA A 610 32.08 -8.62 -57.87
CA ALA A 610 31.65 -7.53 -58.75
C ALA A 610 32.52 -7.45 -60.04
N LEU A 611 33.84 -7.54 -59.92
CA LEU A 611 34.76 -7.65 -61.06
C LEU A 611 34.49 -8.90 -61.89
N GLY A 612 34.30 -10.05 -61.24
CA GLY A 612 33.90 -11.30 -61.88
C GLY A 612 32.57 -11.19 -62.62
N ALA A 613 31.57 -10.52 -62.03
CA ALA A 613 30.28 -10.27 -62.67
C ALA A 613 30.41 -9.32 -63.88
N VAL A 614 31.26 -8.29 -63.81
CA VAL A 614 31.56 -7.40 -64.95
C VAL A 614 32.29 -8.15 -66.07
N VAL A 615 33.27 -9.00 -65.74
CA VAL A 615 33.96 -9.86 -66.72
C VAL A 615 33.00 -10.88 -67.35
N CYS A 616 32.15 -11.53 -66.55
CA CYS A 616 31.12 -12.44 -67.05
C CYS A 616 30.05 -11.72 -67.89
N ALA A 617 29.66 -10.49 -67.55
CA ALA A 617 28.75 -9.68 -68.35
C ALA A 617 29.39 -9.25 -69.67
N GLY A 618 30.69 -8.90 -69.68
CA GLY A 618 31.47 -8.65 -70.90
C GLY A 618 31.56 -9.90 -71.79
N ALA A 619 31.89 -11.06 -71.22
CA ALA A 619 31.92 -12.33 -71.94
C ALA A 619 30.53 -12.73 -72.50
N ALA A 620 29.47 -12.51 -71.73
CA ALA A 620 28.09 -12.71 -72.17
C ALA A 620 27.71 -11.74 -73.31
N ALA A 621 28.09 -10.47 -73.23
CA ALA A 621 27.88 -9.50 -74.29
C ALA A 621 28.61 -9.90 -75.60
N VAL A 622 29.86 -10.37 -75.51
CA VAL A 622 30.62 -10.90 -76.65
C VAL A 622 29.97 -12.16 -77.24
N MET A 623 29.44 -13.06 -76.41
CA MET A 623 28.69 -14.24 -76.87
C MET A 623 27.33 -13.89 -77.49
N ILE A 624 26.63 -12.88 -76.97
CA ILE A 624 25.37 -12.36 -77.54
C ILE A 624 25.64 -11.65 -78.87
N TRP A 625 26.76 -10.91 -78.98
CA TRP A 625 27.19 -10.29 -80.24
C TRP A 625 27.51 -11.36 -81.30
N ARG A 626 28.26 -12.41 -80.96
CA ARG A 626 28.47 -13.58 -81.83
C ARG A 626 27.18 -14.31 -82.21
N ARG A 627 26.19 -14.40 -81.31
CA ARG A 627 24.88 -15.04 -81.59
C ARG A 627 23.89 -14.16 -82.37
N ARG A 628 24.15 -12.86 -82.55
CA ARG A 628 23.28 -11.96 -83.36
C ARG A 628 23.59 -11.95 -84.85
N LEU A 629 24.59 -12.70 -85.31
CA LEU A 629 24.97 -12.81 -86.73
C LEU A 629 24.28 -13.95 -87.50
N GLY A 630 23.18 -14.52 -86.96
CA GLY A 630 22.40 -15.58 -87.61
C GLY A 630 20.90 -15.51 -87.31
N SER A 631 20.13 -15.06 -88.30
CA SER A 631 18.66 -15.15 -88.42
C SER A 631 18.34 -15.79 -89.80
N PRO A 632 17.07 -16.05 -90.21
CA PRO A 632 15.76 -15.97 -89.53
C PRO A 632 15.28 -17.40 -89.11
N THR A 633 14.02 -17.86 -89.03
CA THR A 633 12.60 -17.41 -89.28
C THR A 633 11.71 -18.12 -88.22
N ASP A 634 10.37 -18.12 -88.12
CA ASP A 634 9.16 -17.58 -88.83
C ASP A 634 8.03 -17.37 -87.75
N PRO A 635 6.83 -16.78 -88.03
CA PRO A 635 6.03 -16.11 -87.00
C PRO A 635 4.58 -16.69 -86.80
N PRO A 636 3.45 -15.93 -86.74
CA PRO A 636 2.83 -15.62 -85.45
C PRO A 636 1.29 -15.85 -85.35
N ARG A 637 0.73 -15.78 -84.11
CA ARG A 637 -0.62 -15.22 -83.85
C ARG A 637 -0.87 -14.89 -82.37
N ALA A 638 -1.96 -14.16 -82.08
CA ALA A 638 -2.20 -13.44 -80.82
C ALA A 638 -3.58 -13.70 -80.19
N ARG A 639 -3.78 -13.26 -78.94
CA ARG A 639 -5.11 -12.97 -78.34
C ARG A 639 -5.01 -11.98 -77.16
N GLU A 640 -6.16 -11.57 -76.62
CA GLU A 640 -6.34 -10.28 -75.93
C GLU A 640 -7.32 -10.37 -74.73
N LYS A 641 -7.29 -9.34 -73.86
CA LYS A 641 -8.36 -8.81 -72.97
C LYS A 641 -8.70 -9.43 -71.60
N ALA A 642 -8.62 -8.51 -70.62
CA ALA A 642 -9.63 -8.18 -69.59
C ALA A 642 -9.67 -8.94 -68.25
N ALA A 643 -10.31 -8.29 -67.26
CA ALA A 643 -10.17 -8.55 -65.82
C ALA A 643 -11.52 -8.70 -65.10
N ALA A 644 -11.50 -9.28 -63.89
CA ALA A 644 -12.60 -9.18 -62.91
C ALA A 644 -12.14 -9.43 -61.47
N ASN A 645 -12.96 -8.95 -60.53
CA ASN A 645 -13.00 -9.19 -59.07
C ASN A 645 -14.51 -9.48 -58.77
N PRO A 646 -15.06 -9.72 -57.54
CA PRO A 646 -14.49 -10.02 -56.22
C PRO A 646 -15.30 -11.10 -55.40
N ARG A 647 -15.05 -11.16 -54.07
CA ARG A 647 -15.98 -11.44 -52.94
C ARG A 647 -16.40 -12.89 -52.52
N LYS A 648 -16.16 -13.12 -51.21
CA LYS A 648 -17.03 -13.66 -50.14
C LYS A 648 -17.24 -15.18 -49.90
N ALA A 649 -17.03 -15.50 -48.61
CA ALA A 649 -17.83 -16.38 -47.72
C ALA A 649 -17.48 -17.88 -47.55
N SER A 650 -17.87 -18.35 -46.36
CA SER A 650 -17.77 -19.68 -45.73
C SER A 650 -18.93 -20.62 -46.16
N PRO A 651 -19.11 -21.88 -45.66
CA PRO A 651 -18.49 -22.51 -44.48
C PRO A 651 -18.15 -24.04 -44.54
N HIS A 652 -17.56 -24.53 -43.44
CA HIS A 652 -17.72 -25.84 -42.78
C HIS A 652 -17.52 -27.22 -43.49
N GLU A 653 -16.97 -28.13 -42.66
CA GLU A 653 -17.29 -29.57 -42.49
C GLU A 653 -16.47 -30.72 -43.14
N ARG A 654 -16.28 -31.76 -42.29
CA ARG A 654 -16.04 -33.21 -42.54
C ARG A 654 -14.66 -33.74 -43.00
N LEU A 655 -13.95 -34.28 -42.01
CA LEU A 655 -13.27 -35.60 -41.96
C LEU A 655 -13.93 -36.70 -42.86
N PRO A 656 -13.24 -37.82 -43.27
CA PRO A 656 -12.38 -38.60 -42.36
C PRO A 656 -11.21 -39.49 -42.91
N SER A 657 -10.23 -39.73 -42.01
CA SER A 657 -9.62 -41.05 -41.67
C SER A 657 -8.65 -41.83 -42.60
N VAL A 658 -7.93 -42.76 -41.93
CA VAL A 658 -7.13 -43.93 -42.41
C VAL A 658 -5.64 -43.69 -42.74
N ALA A 659 -4.65 -44.48 -42.27
CA ALA A 659 -4.45 -45.30 -41.05
C ALA A 659 -2.97 -45.79 -40.95
N LEU A 660 -2.64 -46.49 -39.84
CA LEU A 660 -1.44 -47.34 -39.58
C LEU A 660 -0.12 -46.63 -39.19
N ARG A 661 0.80 -47.27 -38.43
CA ARG A 661 0.74 -47.78 -37.02
C ARG A 661 2.12 -48.35 -36.59
N PHE A 662 2.74 -47.76 -35.55
CA PHE A 662 3.68 -48.38 -34.56
C PHE A 662 5.02 -48.99 -35.07
N PRO A 663 6.02 -49.31 -34.19
CA PRO A 663 6.09 -49.35 -32.71
C PRO A 663 7.26 -48.51 -32.09
N LEU A 664 7.69 -48.58 -30.81
CA LEU A 664 7.05 -48.58 -29.46
C LEU A 664 8.14 -48.29 -28.37
N PHE A 665 7.80 -47.54 -27.30
CA PHE A 665 8.51 -47.40 -25.99
C PHE A 665 9.99 -46.91 -25.94
N PRO A 666 10.46 -46.36 -24.78
CA PRO A 666 9.80 -45.51 -23.78
C PRO A 666 10.59 -44.21 -23.46
N PRO A 667 10.05 -43.34 -22.59
CA PRO A 667 10.88 -42.74 -21.55
C PRO A 667 10.29 -42.91 -20.14
N GLU A 668 11.11 -42.69 -19.11
CA GLU A 668 10.82 -43.04 -17.71
C GLU A 668 9.97 -42.00 -16.96
N SER A 669 9.42 -42.43 -15.82
CA SER A 669 8.49 -41.66 -14.99
C SER A 669 9.11 -41.13 -13.71
N PHE A 670 8.80 -39.88 -13.35
CA PHE A 670 8.68 -39.48 -11.95
C PHE A 670 7.30 -38.86 -11.72
N THR A 671 6.56 -39.41 -10.76
CA THR A 671 5.21 -38.99 -10.39
C THR A 671 5.24 -38.24 -9.05
N PHE A 672 4.48 -37.15 -8.95
CA PHE A 672 4.07 -36.59 -7.67
C PHE A 672 2.55 -36.69 -7.55
N SER A 673 2.08 -37.47 -6.58
CA SER A 673 0.66 -37.74 -6.37
C SER A 673 0.02 -36.68 -5.47
N SER A 674 -0.77 -35.78 -6.06
CA SER A 674 -1.67 -34.91 -5.30
C SER A 674 -2.91 -35.69 -4.86
N VAL A 675 -2.90 -36.20 -3.62
CA VAL A 675 -4.08 -36.83 -3.01
C VAL A 675 -5.04 -35.74 -2.54
N ARG A 676 -6.22 -35.67 -3.15
CA ARG A 676 -7.32 -34.82 -2.66
C ARG A 676 -7.92 -35.40 -1.38
N VAL A 677 -7.39 -34.96 -0.24
CA VAL A 677 -8.06 -35.15 1.06
C VAL A 677 -9.20 -34.12 1.18
N LEU A 678 -10.40 -34.58 1.50
CA LEU A 678 -11.54 -33.71 1.80
C LEU A 678 -11.35 -33.05 3.18
N PRO A 679 -11.69 -31.76 3.34
CA PRO A 679 -11.76 -31.17 4.68
C PRO A 679 -12.87 -31.89 5.49
N PRO A 680 -12.68 -32.11 6.81
CA PRO A 680 -13.71 -32.69 7.65
C PRO A 680 -14.94 -31.75 7.72
N PRO A 681 -16.16 -32.30 7.87
CA PRO A 681 -17.36 -31.48 8.00
C PRO A 681 -17.32 -30.64 9.29
N PRO A 682 -17.85 -29.40 9.28
CA PRO A 682 -17.92 -28.58 10.48
C PRO A 682 -18.83 -29.22 11.55
N PRO A 683 -18.56 -28.99 12.84
CA PRO A 683 -19.36 -29.56 13.93
C PRO A 683 -20.83 -29.09 13.85
N ARG A 684 -21.76 -30.03 14.06
CA ARG A 684 -23.20 -29.75 14.07
C ARG A 684 -23.60 -29.03 15.36
N TYR A 685 -23.85 -27.73 15.28
CA TYR A 685 -24.45 -26.99 16.38
C TYR A 685 -25.96 -27.26 16.48
N THR A 686 -26.40 -27.76 17.64
CA THR A 686 -27.80 -28.05 17.95
C THR A 686 -28.41 -26.97 18.85
N VAL A 687 -29.68 -26.62 18.59
CA VAL A 687 -30.58 -25.80 19.44
C VAL A 687 -30.30 -24.28 19.49
N PRO A 688 -31.00 -23.46 18.67
CA PRO A 688 -31.07 -22.00 18.84
C PRO A 688 -32.00 -21.53 19.98
N VAL A 689 -32.90 -22.39 20.47
CA VAL A 689 -34.06 -22.00 21.31
C VAL A 689 -33.67 -21.63 22.75
N ALA A 690 -32.59 -22.19 23.30
CA ALA A 690 -32.17 -21.95 24.68
C ALA A 690 -31.67 -20.50 24.94
N TYR A 691 -31.20 -19.81 23.89
CA TYR A 691 -30.54 -18.50 24.00
C TYR A 691 -31.48 -17.38 24.49
N ALA A 692 -32.76 -17.44 24.13
CA ALA A 692 -33.73 -16.40 24.47
C ALA A 692 -34.34 -16.55 25.88
N ALA A 693 -34.48 -17.79 26.37
CA ALA A 693 -35.15 -18.09 27.63
C ALA A 693 -34.22 -18.01 28.87
N GLY A 694 -32.91 -18.18 28.69
CA GLY A 694 -31.95 -18.08 29.82
C GLY A 694 -31.84 -16.66 30.38
N ALA A 695 -31.87 -15.65 29.51
CA ALA A 695 -31.63 -14.25 29.85
C ALA A 695 -32.72 -13.62 30.74
N SER A 696 -33.99 -14.04 30.61
CA SER A 696 -35.08 -13.56 31.46
C SER A 696 -35.08 -14.18 32.86
N ASN A 697 -34.50 -15.37 33.01
CA ASN A 697 -34.61 -16.20 34.22
C ASN A 697 -33.26 -16.37 34.96
N GLY A 698 -32.23 -15.62 34.58
CA GLY A 698 -30.92 -15.62 35.24
C GLY A 698 -30.08 -16.89 35.04
N MET A 699 -30.43 -17.73 34.06
CA MET A 699 -29.71 -18.97 33.76
C MET A 699 -28.58 -18.74 32.75
N ALA A 700 -27.41 -19.30 33.02
CA ALA A 700 -26.23 -19.16 32.19
C ALA A 700 -26.44 -19.77 30.79
N VAL A 701 -26.22 -18.97 29.74
CA VAL A 701 -26.37 -19.42 28.35
C VAL A 701 -25.08 -20.10 27.87
N PRO A 702 -25.15 -21.33 27.31
CA PRO A 702 -23.99 -22.02 26.77
C PRO A 702 -23.53 -21.34 25.47
N VAL A 703 -22.38 -20.66 25.55
CA VAL A 703 -21.59 -20.25 24.39
C VAL A 703 -20.75 -21.46 23.97
N VAL A 704 -20.56 -21.67 22.66
CA VAL A 704 -19.54 -22.60 22.17
C VAL A 704 -18.17 -22.01 22.47
N GLU A 705 -17.46 -22.55 23.45
CA GLU A 705 -16.16 -22.02 23.85
C GLU A 705 -15.10 -22.44 22.81
N THR A 706 -14.55 -21.43 22.12
CA THR A 706 -13.42 -21.61 21.23
C THR A 706 -12.15 -21.72 22.08
N ASN A 707 -11.67 -22.96 22.21
CA ASN A 707 -10.44 -23.31 22.90
C ASN A 707 -9.22 -22.98 22.03
N ASN A 708 -8.13 -22.52 22.64
CA ASN A 708 -6.86 -22.34 21.94
C ASN A 708 -6.35 -23.73 21.46
N ILE A 709 -5.48 -23.75 20.46
CA ILE A 709 -4.89 -24.99 19.92
C ILE A 709 -3.37 -24.89 19.98
N ILE A 710 -2.72 -25.86 20.61
CA ILE A 710 -1.26 -26.00 20.58
C ILE A 710 -0.86 -27.10 19.59
N SER A 711 0.26 -26.89 18.90
CA SER A 711 0.90 -27.87 18.03
C SER A 711 2.41 -27.89 18.25
N HIS A 712 3.00 -29.08 18.07
CA HIS A 712 4.44 -29.31 18.19
C HIS A 712 4.96 -29.83 16.84
N PRO A 713 5.26 -28.93 15.88
CA PRO A 713 5.62 -29.32 14.52
C PRO A 713 7.05 -29.90 14.46
N GLU A 714 7.16 -31.24 14.43
CA GLU A 714 8.44 -31.93 14.28
C GLU A 714 9.15 -31.50 12.98
N GLY A 715 10.38 -30.98 13.11
CA GLY A 715 11.15 -30.40 11.99
C GLY A 715 10.67 -29.02 11.52
N GLY A 716 9.66 -28.42 12.17
CA GLY A 716 9.06 -27.14 11.79
C GLY A 716 10.01 -25.96 11.93
N CYS A 717 10.34 -25.33 10.79
CA CYS A 717 11.01 -24.02 10.69
C CYS A 717 12.14 -23.74 11.73
N PRO A 718 13.23 -24.53 11.75
CA PRO A 718 14.40 -24.21 12.56
C PRO A 718 15.06 -22.91 12.10
N LEU A 719 15.55 -22.11 13.05
CA LEU A 719 16.31 -20.88 12.78
C LEU A 719 17.80 -21.20 12.94
N GLN A 720 18.59 -21.04 11.87
CA GLN A 720 20.03 -21.26 11.92
C GLN A 720 20.76 -19.93 12.17
N VAL A 721 21.62 -19.90 13.17
CA VAL A 721 22.56 -18.80 13.45
C VAL A 721 23.95 -19.37 13.73
N GLY A 722 24.96 -18.50 13.83
CA GLY A 722 26.36 -18.90 14.04
C GLY A 722 26.63 -19.68 15.34
N GLU A 723 25.77 -19.55 16.34
CA GLU A 723 25.84 -20.28 17.62
C GLU A 723 25.10 -21.63 17.61
N GLY A 724 24.38 -21.97 16.54
CA GLY A 724 23.64 -23.23 16.42
C GLY A 724 22.22 -23.09 15.87
N THR A 725 21.43 -24.14 16.08
CA THR A 725 20.07 -24.28 15.57
C THR A 725 19.05 -24.03 16.67
N TYR A 726 18.11 -23.12 16.43
CA TYR A 726 16.96 -22.87 17.27
C TYR A 726 15.80 -23.76 16.81
N HIS A 727 15.18 -24.50 17.72
CA HIS A 727 14.16 -25.50 17.40
C HIS A 727 12.76 -25.04 17.82
N LEU A 728 11.81 -25.02 16.89
CA LEU A 728 10.40 -24.69 17.19
C LEU A 728 9.83 -25.74 18.14
N LYS A 729 9.40 -25.28 19.32
CA LYS A 729 8.93 -26.10 20.45
C LYS A 729 7.40 -26.18 20.46
N ASP A 730 6.78 -25.00 20.42
CA ASP A 730 5.34 -24.79 20.51
C ASP A 730 4.90 -23.77 19.44
N ASP A 731 3.80 -24.07 18.73
CA ASP A 731 2.97 -23.09 18.03
C ASP A 731 1.55 -23.15 18.65
N LEU A 732 1.21 -22.11 19.42
CA LEU A 732 -0.03 -21.94 20.17
C LEU A 732 -0.92 -20.89 19.47
N HIS A 733 -1.97 -21.35 18.78
CA HIS A 733 -2.98 -20.49 18.19
C HIS A 733 -4.00 -20.08 19.25
N LEU A 734 -4.07 -18.78 19.57
CA LEU A 734 -5.07 -18.22 20.47
C LEU A 734 -6.44 -18.14 19.79
N ALA A 735 -7.43 -18.83 20.32
CA ALA A 735 -8.77 -18.81 19.77
C ALA A 735 -9.43 -17.43 19.88
N THR A 736 -9.69 -16.83 18.73
CA THR A 736 -10.49 -15.61 18.59
C THR A 736 -11.90 -15.84 19.18
N PRO A 737 -12.46 -14.85 19.91
CA PRO A 737 -13.85 -14.92 20.33
C PRO A 737 -14.77 -14.75 19.10
N PRO A 738 -15.92 -15.44 19.03
CA PRO A 738 -16.89 -15.20 17.97
C PRO A 738 -17.36 -13.74 17.99
N PRO A 739 -17.65 -13.13 16.82
CA PRO A 739 -18.09 -11.74 16.74
C PRO A 739 -19.38 -11.52 17.54
N HIS A 740 -19.46 -10.38 18.22
CA HIS A 740 -20.58 -10.06 19.08
C HIS A 740 -21.85 -9.80 18.23
N PRO A 741 -23.06 -10.17 18.68
CA PRO A 741 -24.31 -9.93 17.92
C PRO A 741 -24.67 -8.46 17.63
N SER A 742 -23.82 -7.51 18.01
CA SER A 742 -23.94 -6.07 17.73
C SER A 742 -22.80 -5.53 16.86
N GLU A 743 -21.95 -6.38 16.31
CA GLU A 743 -20.95 -6.02 15.31
C GLU A 743 -21.51 -6.32 13.91
N ALA A 744 -21.28 -5.42 12.96
CA ALA A 744 -21.48 -5.76 11.56
C ALA A 744 -20.45 -6.84 11.18
N PRO A 745 -20.85 -7.90 10.44
CA PRO A 745 -19.91 -8.94 10.03
C PRO A 745 -18.82 -8.36 9.14
N VAL A 746 -17.56 -8.65 9.47
CA VAL A 746 -16.39 -8.21 8.70
C VAL A 746 -16.39 -8.89 7.33
N VAL A 747 -16.27 -8.08 6.28
CA VAL A 747 -16.20 -8.53 4.89
C VAL A 747 -14.78 -8.32 4.37
N ASN A 748 -14.08 -9.40 4.02
CA ASN A 748 -13.02 -9.34 3.01
C ASN A 748 -12.88 -10.66 2.24
N PRO A 749 -13.21 -10.69 0.93
CA PRO A 749 -12.94 -11.80 0.03
C PRO A 749 -12.01 -11.41 -1.15
N ASN A 750 -11.17 -10.37 -1.04
CA ASN A 750 -10.37 -9.85 -2.16
C ASN A 750 -8.88 -9.58 -1.78
N PRO A 751 -7.88 -10.18 -2.46
CA PRO A 751 -6.46 -9.93 -2.23
C PRO A 751 -5.91 -8.53 -2.60
N LEU A 752 -6.72 -7.62 -3.14
CA LEU A 752 -6.28 -6.30 -3.64
C LEU A 752 -7.03 -5.11 -2.99
N ALA A 753 -7.41 -5.23 -1.72
CA ALA A 753 -8.18 -4.20 -1.01
C ALA A 753 -7.31 -3.03 -0.52
N THR A 754 -7.66 -1.80 -0.91
CA THR A 754 -7.07 -0.54 -0.42
C THR A 754 -7.91 0.18 0.65
N VAL A 755 -8.94 -0.49 1.16
CA VAL A 755 -9.75 -0.01 2.31
C VAL A 755 -9.02 -0.36 3.60
N PRO A 756 -8.92 0.55 4.60
CA PRO A 756 -8.31 0.24 5.87
C PRO A 756 -8.98 -0.97 6.53
N THR A 757 -8.20 -2.02 6.82
CA THR A 757 -8.63 -3.10 7.71
C THR A 757 -9.00 -2.51 9.08
N PRO A 758 -10.00 -3.07 9.78
CA PRO A 758 -10.26 -2.66 11.16
C PRO A 758 -8.99 -2.88 11.98
N PRO A 759 -8.57 -1.92 12.83
CA PRO A 759 -7.25 -1.95 13.47
C PRO A 759 -7.16 -3.07 14.51
N THR A 760 -6.80 -4.26 14.05
CA THR A 760 -6.25 -5.32 14.89
C THR A 760 -4.87 -4.86 15.36
N SER A 761 -4.65 -4.82 16.66
CA SER A 761 -3.37 -4.44 17.28
C SER A 761 -2.27 -5.50 17.12
N GLY A 762 -2.56 -6.56 16.35
CA GLY A 762 -1.96 -7.87 16.52
C GLY A 762 -2.12 -8.43 17.94
N VAL A 763 -1.45 -9.56 18.18
CA VAL A 763 -1.29 -10.16 19.50
C VAL A 763 0.05 -9.72 20.10
N LYS A 764 0.00 -8.74 21.00
CA LYS A 764 1.12 -8.32 21.84
C LYS A 764 1.19 -9.23 23.07
N LEU A 765 2.39 -9.63 23.47
CA LEU A 765 2.60 -10.35 24.72
C LEU A 765 3.23 -9.44 25.78
N SER A 766 2.79 -9.62 27.03
CA SER A 766 3.54 -9.21 28.21
C SER A 766 3.86 -10.47 29.02
N LEU A 767 5.14 -10.75 29.20
CA LEU A 767 5.65 -11.95 29.85
C LEU A 767 6.10 -11.60 31.28
N VAL A 768 5.83 -12.47 32.26
CA VAL A 768 6.29 -12.26 33.63
C VAL A 768 6.67 -13.58 34.31
N SER A 769 7.91 -13.65 34.80
CA SER A 769 8.32 -14.64 35.80
C SER A 769 8.13 -14.05 37.21
N VAL A 770 7.61 -14.91 38.10
CA VAL A 770 7.30 -14.61 39.51
C VAL A 770 8.33 -15.23 40.46
N GLY A 771 9.13 -16.20 39.98
CA GLY A 771 10.24 -16.81 40.70
C GLY A 771 11.49 -15.92 40.72
N GLN A 772 12.58 -16.42 41.31
CA GLN A 772 13.86 -15.69 41.31
C GLN A 772 14.65 -15.88 40.00
N ARG A 773 14.29 -16.87 39.17
CA ARG A 773 14.72 -16.92 37.77
C ARG A 773 13.96 -15.87 36.95
N ASN A 774 14.61 -14.71 36.83
CA ASN A 774 14.79 -13.91 35.61
C ASN A 774 15.31 -12.52 36.00
N LYS A 775 16.56 -12.47 36.51
CA LYS A 775 17.32 -11.22 36.45
C LYS A 775 17.80 -11.08 35.01
N LEU A 776 17.33 -10.06 34.31
CA LEU A 776 17.94 -9.64 33.04
C LEU A 776 19.46 -9.49 33.24
N PRO A 777 20.30 -9.90 32.26
CA PRO A 777 21.75 -9.74 32.34
C PRO A 777 22.11 -8.31 32.75
N VAL A 778 22.71 -8.17 33.94
CA VAL A 778 22.97 -6.86 34.54
C VAL A 778 24.18 -6.25 33.83
N PHE A 779 23.91 -5.42 32.83
CA PHE A 779 24.91 -4.56 32.21
C PHE A 779 25.52 -3.64 33.27
N THR A 780 26.73 -3.99 33.73
CA THR A 780 27.46 -3.21 34.72
C THR A 780 28.12 -2.00 34.07
N SER A 781 27.35 -0.96 33.77
CA SER A 781 27.93 0.36 33.55
C SER A 781 28.77 0.72 34.78
N LYS A 782 30.03 1.13 34.55
CA LYS A 782 30.95 1.50 35.64
C LYS A 782 30.50 2.75 36.41
N GLU A 783 29.54 3.48 35.84
CA GLU A 783 28.84 4.60 36.46
C GLU A 783 27.37 4.23 36.65
N LYS A 784 26.94 4.14 37.91
CA LYS A 784 25.51 4.01 38.28
C LYS A 784 24.87 5.40 38.41
N VAL A 785 24.74 6.10 37.28
CA VAL A 785 23.98 7.36 37.21
C VAL A 785 22.49 7.02 37.05
N THR A 786 21.88 6.51 38.10
CA THR A 786 20.43 6.38 38.18
C THR A 786 19.81 7.76 38.37
N ALA A 787 18.91 8.14 37.47
CA ALA A 787 18.16 9.39 37.60
C ALA A 787 17.26 9.41 38.85
N PRO A 788 16.87 10.60 39.37
CA PRO A 788 15.89 10.67 40.46
C PRO A 788 14.53 10.08 40.01
N PRO A 789 13.74 9.52 40.94
CA PRO A 789 12.42 8.98 40.60
C PRO A 789 11.52 10.04 39.94
N PHE A 790 10.66 9.58 39.02
CA PHE A 790 9.64 10.47 38.45
C PHE A 790 8.79 11.10 39.57
N ALA A 791 8.60 12.41 39.48
CA ALA A 791 7.90 13.26 40.47
C ALA A 791 8.59 13.50 41.84
N ASP A 792 9.82 13.05 42.07
CA ASP A 792 10.55 13.25 43.34
C ASP A 792 10.65 14.73 43.77
N GLY A 793 10.74 15.65 42.80
CA GLY A 793 10.77 17.10 43.04
C GLY A 793 9.42 17.75 43.45
N ASN A 794 8.30 17.02 43.43
CA ASN A 794 6.97 17.57 43.73
C ASN A 794 6.38 17.00 45.03
N PRO A 795 6.31 17.77 46.14
CA PRO A 795 5.78 17.28 47.41
C PRO A 795 4.28 16.95 47.37
N ALA A 796 3.53 17.41 46.36
CA ALA A 796 2.14 16.99 46.14
C ALA A 796 2.00 15.60 45.47
N LEU A 797 3.12 14.98 45.12
CA LEU A 797 3.22 13.62 44.54
C LEU A 797 4.04 12.66 45.43
N ALA A 798 4.60 13.13 46.54
CA ALA A 798 5.32 12.31 47.49
C ALA A 798 4.43 11.21 48.08
N ALA A 799 4.95 9.98 48.14
CA ALA A 799 4.21 8.83 48.65
C ALA A 799 3.89 8.99 50.14
N ILE A 800 2.60 8.93 50.50
CA ILE A 800 2.17 8.97 51.91
C ILE A 800 2.58 7.64 52.57
N PRO A 801 3.39 7.65 53.65
CA PRO A 801 3.82 6.42 54.30
C PRO A 801 2.63 5.71 54.96
N THR A 802 2.28 4.54 54.43
CA THR A 802 1.18 3.71 54.95
C THR A 802 1.62 2.93 56.20
N LYS A 803 0.74 2.84 57.20
CA LYS A 803 1.05 2.14 58.47
C LYS A 803 1.20 0.62 58.34
N ASP A 804 0.64 0.01 57.30
CA ASP A 804 0.64 -1.44 57.04
C ASP A 804 1.45 -1.75 55.75
N GLY A 805 2.79 -1.66 55.82
CA GLY A 805 3.68 -1.81 54.66
C GLY A 805 3.64 -3.16 53.89
N LEU A 806 2.85 -4.15 54.35
CA LEU A 806 2.67 -5.45 53.68
C LEU A 806 1.38 -5.53 52.84
N LYS A 807 0.47 -4.55 52.89
CA LYS A 807 -0.83 -4.61 52.20
C LYS A 807 -0.91 -3.64 51.02
N ARG A 808 -0.38 -4.06 49.86
CA ARG A 808 -0.56 -3.35 48.58
C ARG A 808 -2.04 -3.12 48.27
N ARG A 809 -2.39 -1.91 47.79
CA ARG A 809 -3.77 -1.49 47.52
C ARG A 809 -4.29 -2.14 46.24
N LYS A 810 -5.31 -2.99 46.36
CA LYS A 810 -5.96 -3.67 45.23
C LYS A 810 -7.11 -2.82 44.64
N PRO A 811 -7.49 -2.99 43.36
CA PRO A 811 -8.59 -2.24 42.75
C PRO A 811 -9.94 -2.41 43.47
N LYS A 812 -10.87 -1.46 43.30
CA LYS A 812 -12.16 -1.44 44.00
C LYS A 812 -13.11 -2.56 43.56
N ASN A 813 -13.25 -2.82 42.25
CA ASN A 813 -14.31 -3.67 41.69
C ASN A 813 -13.81 -5.10 41.40
N ASN A 814 -14.64 -6.13 41.61
CA ASN A 814 -14.35 -7.48 41.11
C ASN A 814 -14.80 -7.60 39.65
N ILE A 815 -14.00 -8.25 38.79
CA ILE A 815 -14.25 -8.30 37.34
C ILE A 815 -15.28 -9.36 36.95
N ILE A 816 -15.34 -10.49 37.66
CA ILE A 816 -16.31 -11.57 37.40
C ILE A 816 -17.73 -11.15 37.80
N LYS A 817 -17.88 -10.47 38.94
CA LYS A 817 -19.15 -9.94 39.44
C LYS A 817 -19.47 -8.53 38.88
N SER A 818 -18.86 -8.15 37.76
CA SER A 818 -19.04 -6.81 37.20
C SER A 818 -20.34 -6.67 36.43
N SER A 819 -21.14 -5.66 36.77
CA SER A 819 -22.28 -5.18 35.98
C SER A 819 -21.89 -4.15 34.91
N SER A 820 -20.59 -3.96 34.66
CA SER A 820 -20.10 -2.90 33.77
C SER A 820 -20.28 -3.26 32.30
N SER A 821 -21.00 -2.40 31.56
CA SER A 821 -21.21 -2.47 30.10
C SER A 821 -19.95 -2.40 29.22
N PHE A 822 -18.75 -2.49 29.81
CA PHE A 822 -17.45 -2.54 29.12
C PHE A 822 -16.89 -3.99 29.02
N VAL A 823 -17.18 -4.84 30.01
CA VAL A 823 -16.76 -6.25 30.06
C VAL A 823 -18.00 -7.09 29.74
N SER A 824 -17.93 -7.94 28.71
CA SER A 824 -19.08 -8.75 28.27
C SER A 824 -19.19 -10.08 29.00
N ARG A 825 -18.04 -10.72 29.28
CA ARG A 825 -17.94 -11.98 30.03
C ARG A 825 -16.51 -12.11 30.57
N VAL A 826 -16.36 -12.80 31.69
CA VAL A 826 -15.07 -13.31 32.17
C VAL A 826 -15.20 -14.81 32.29
N ILE A 827 -14.28 -15.54 31.67
CA ILE A 827 -14.15 -16.99 31.77
C ILE A 827 -12.91 -17.25 32.62
N THR A 828 -13.01 -18.09 33.64
CA THR A 828 -11.87 -18.46 34.51
C THR A 828 -11.83 -19.97 34.65
N HIS A 829 -10.64 -20.55 34.54
CA HIS A 829 -10.46 -22.00 34.65
C HIS A 829 -10.96 -22.50 36.02
N GLU A 830 -11.78 -23.56 36.05
CA GLU A 830 -12.42 -24.05 37.28
C GLU A 830 -11.40 -24.38 38.38
N ALA A 831 -10.36 -25.12 38.01
CA ALA A 831 -9.24 -25.45 38.90
C ALA A 831 -8.14 -24.35 38.99
N SER A 832 -8.43 -23.09 38.64
CA SER A 832 -7.44 -22.00 38.59
C SER A 832 -6.65 -21.82 39.89
N SER A 833 -7.34 -21.80 41.04
CA SER A 833 -6.69 -21.71 42.36
C SER A 833 -5.77 -22.90 42.66
N LYS A 834 -6.09 -24.09 42.14
CA LYS A 834 -5.22 -25.28 42.26
C LYS A 834 -4.02 -25.16 41.31
N ARG A 835 -4.23 -24.78 40.04
CA ARG A 835 -3.13 -24.58 39.07
C ARG A 835 -2.13 -23.52 39.54
N LEU A 836 -2.57 -22.47 40.23
CA LEU A 836 -1.69 -21.45 40.81
C LEU A 836 -0.86 -21.95 42.01
N ASN A 837 -1.35 -22.94 42.76
CA ASN A 837 -0.63 -23.55 43.88
C ASN A 837 0.30 -24.69 43.43
N ASP A 838 -0.13 -25.51 42.47
CA ASP A 838 0.61 -26.67 41.93
C ASP A 838 1.63 -26.25 40.83
N ARG A 839 1.71 -24.96 40.51
CA ARG A 839 2.55 -24.36 39.46
C ARG A 839 4.04 -24.42 39.80
N ASN A 840 4.89 -24.48 38.78
CA ASN A 840 6.32 -24.21 38.91
C ASN A 840 6.56 -22.75 39.39
N PRO A 841 7.24 -22.50 40.53
CA PRO A 841 7.47 -21.14 41.02
C PRO A 841 8.19 -20.24 39.99
N ASP A 842 9.17 -20.79 39.26
CA ASP A 842 9.90 -20.10 38.18
C ASP A 842 9.14 -20.11 36.83
N GLY A 843 7.86 -20.48 36.82
CA GLY A 843 7.04 -20.57 35.62
C GLY A 843 6.77 -19.22 34.94
N LEU A 844 6.75 -19.19 33.61
CA LEU A 844 6.48 -17.99 32.83
C LEU A 844 4.97 -17.79 32.60
N PHE A 845 4.39 -16.72 33.16
CA PHE A 845 3.06 -16.27 32.74
C PHE A 845 3.17 -15.42 31.47
N ALA A 846 2.15 -15.51 30.62
CA ALA A 846 1.96 -14.60 29.50
C ALA A 846 0.56 -13.97 29.55
N PHE A 847 0.50 -12.69 29.22
CA PHE A 847 -0.73 -11.93 29.07
C PHE A 847 -0.83 -11.45 27.62
N ALA A 848 -1.92 -11.82 26.95
CA ALA A 848 -2.09 -11.64 25.50
C ALA A 848 -3.42 -10.94 25.20
N ASN A 849 -3.38 -9.86 24.41
CA ASN A 849 -4.57 -9.33 23.75
C ASN A 849 -4.82 -10.08 22.44
N ILE A 850 -6.08 -10.35 22.10
CA ILE A 850 -6.47 -10.82 20.77
C ILE A 850 -7.87 -10.33 20.43
N ASN A 851 -7.98 -9.45 19.44
CA ASN A 851 -9.21 -8.76 19.02
C ASN A 851 -9.99 -8.12 20.18
N ARG A 852 -10.96 -8.82 20.77
CA ARG A 852 -11.78 -8.37 21.91
C ARG A 852 -11.63 -9.23 23.16
N ALA A 853 -10.66 -10.14 23.15
CA ALA A 853 -10.28 -10.96 24.29
C ALA A 853 -8.95 -10.49 24.89
N PHE A 854 -8.79 -10.72 26.19
CA PHE A 854 -7.51 -10.67 26.89
C PHE A 854 -7.34 -11.98 27.66
N GLN A 855 -6.27 -12.72 27.38
CA GLN A 855 -5.99 -14.04 27.95
C GLN A 855 -4.81 -13.97 28.93
N TRP A 856 -4.97 -14.64 30.08
CA TRP A 856 -3.89 -14.97 31.01
C TRP A 856 -3.53 -16.45 30.84
N LEU A 857 -2.28 -16.71 30.44
CA LEU A 857 -1.74 -18.02 30.10
C LEU A 857 -0.59 -18.36 31.06
N ASP A 858 -0.39 -19.66 31.34
CA ASP A 858 0.84 -20.16 31.96
C ASP A 858 1.60 -20.99 30.92
N LEU A 859 2.69 -20.42 30.40
CA LEU A 859 3.52 -21.04 29.36
C LEU A 859 4.49 -22.08 29.92
N SER A 860 4.54 -22.28 31.24
CA SER A 860 5.25 -23.37 31.91
C SER A 860 4.36 -24.58 32.22
N SER A 861 3.04 -24.45 32.02
CA SER A 861 2.09 -25.56 32.08
C SER A 861 2.38 -26.62 31.01
N LYS A 862 1.91 -27.85 31.24
CA LYS A 862 1.80 -28.86 30.17
C LYS A 862 0.59 -28.61 29.26
N ASN A 863 -0.48 -28.05 29.84
CA ASN A 863 -1.67 -27.60 29.14
C ASN A 863 -1.58 -26.08 29.05
N LYS A 864 -1.01 -25.55 27.96
CA LYS A 864 -0.79 -24.10 27.74
C LYS A 864 -1.95 -23.45 26.99
N GLU A 865 -2.69 -24.28 26.26
CA GLU A 865 -3.88 -23.98 25.50
C GLU A 865 -5.08 -23.62 26.39
N GLU A 866 -5.10 -24.03 27.65
CA GLU A 866 -6.13 -23.70 28.64
C GLU A 866 -5.77 -22.43 29.43
N PRO A 867 -6.39 -21.25 29.14
CA PRO A 867 -6.08 -20.02 29.84
C PRO A 867 -6.58 -20.05 31.30
N LEU A 868 -5.81 -19.47 32.22
CA LEU A 868 -6.23 -19.27 33.61
C LEU A 868 -7.43 -18.32 33.69
N ALA A 869 -7.44 -17.28 32.84
CA ALA A 869 -8.59 -16.42 32.61
C ALA A 869 -8.64 -15.88 31.17
N LYS A 870 -9.86 -15.72 30.62
CA LYS A 870 -10.16 -15.09 29.32
C LYS A 870 -11.24 -14.03 29.54
N ILE A 871 -10.84 -12.76 29.51
CA ILE A 871 -11.72 -11.59 29.65
C ILE A 871 -12.21 -11.19 28.25
N LEU A 872 -13.50 -10.95 28.08
CA LEU A 872 -14.10 -10.46 26.84
C LEU A 872 -14.67 -9.05 27.04
N PHE A 873 -14.46 -8.16 26.08
CA PHE A 873 -14.94 -6.78 26.10
C PHE A 873 -16.16 -6.59 25.18
N THR A 874 -16.98 -5.55 25.43
CA THR A 874 -18.29 -5.35 24.75
C THR A 874 -18.23 -4.61 23.42
N LYS A 875 -17.34 -3.62 23.28
CA LYS A 875 -17.17 -2.79 22.05
C LYS A 875 -15.74 -2.24 21.84
N ALA A 876 -14.82 -2.46 22.77
CA ALA A 876 -13.47 -1.92 22.70
C ALA A 876 -12.43 -3.03 22.55
N HIS A 877 -11.40 -2.78 21.74
CA HIS A 877 -10.23 -3.65 21.59
C HIS A 877 -9.18 -3.23 22.62
N MET A 878 -8.49 -4.18 23.26
CA MET A 878 -7.28 -3.86 24.01
C MET A 878 -6.13 -3.78 23.00
N LEU A 879 -5.62 -2.58 22.76
CA LEU A 879 -4.56 -2.36 21.77
C LEU A 879 -3.18 -2.63 22.37
N THR A 880 -3.03 -2.45 23.68
CA THR A 880 -1.72 -2.46 24.33
C THR A 880 -1.86 -2.72 25.83
N HIS A 881 -0.83 -3.30 26.43
CA HIS A 881 -0.77 -3.57 27.87
C HIS A 881 0.67 -3.63 28.37
N ASP A 882 0.82 -3.53 29.70
CA ASP A 882 2.10 -3.64 30.40
C ASP A 882 1.93 -4.09 31.87
N ILE A 883 2.95 -4.77 32.40
CA ILE A 883 2.98 -5.35 33.75
C ILE A 883 3.91 -4.55 34.65
N ASN A 884 3.53 -4.29 35.90
CA ASN A 884 4.40 -3.60 36.84
C ASN A 884 5.40 -4.58 37.50
N GLU A 885 6.64 -4.54 37.02
CA GLU A 885 7.76 -5.37 37.50
C GLU A 885 8.14 -5.15 38.98
N LEU A 886 7.70 -4.06 39.61
CA LEU A 886 7.89 -3.81 41.06
C LEU A 886 6.77 -4.41 41.89
N THR A 887 5.53 -4.40 41.39
CA THR A 887 4.37 -4.86 42.17
C THR A 887 4.07 -6.35 42.02
N LYS A 888 4.73 -7.04 41.08
CA LYS A 888 4.62 -8.49 40.89
C LYS A 888 5.07 -9.29 42.12
N SER A 889 4.33 -10.36 42.41
CA SER A 889 4.61 -11.40 43.40
C SER A 889 3.66 -12.59 43.17
N SER A 890 3.78 -13.65 43.96
CA SER A 890 2.82 -14.76 43.96
C SER A 890 1.42 -14.40 44.49
N SER A 891 1.21 -13.17 44.99
CA SER A 891 -0.05 -12.71 45.59
C SER A 891 -0.58 -11.38 45.02
N HIS A 892 0.15 -10.77 44.09
CA HIS A 892 -0.16 -9.46 43.51
C HIS A 892 0.53 -9.29 42.15
N ILE A 893 -0.17 -8.83 41.11
CA ILE A 893 0.43 -8.37 39.85
C ILE A 893 -0.40 -7.19 39.35
N ASP A 894 0.16 -5.98 39.18
CA ASP A 894 -0.57 -4.90 38.52
C ASP A 894 -0.35 -4.93 37.00
N ILE A 895 -1.44 -4.85 36.25
CA ILE A 895 -1.46 -4.77 34.80
C ILE A 895 -2.22 -3.51 34.40
N ALA A 896 -1.66 -2.73 33.48
CA ALA A 896 -2.33 -1.62 32.81
C ALA A 896 -2.65 -2.02 31.37
N MET A 897 -3.88 -1.79 30.92
CA MET A 897 -4.37 -2.13 29.57
C MET A 897 -5.02 -0.91 28.91
N GLY A 898 -4.56 -0.53 27.73
CA GLY A 898 -5.05 0.60 26.95
C GLY A 898 -5.95 0.16 25.79
N SER A 899 -7.06 0.87 25.60
CA SER A 899 -8.09 0.47 24.64
C SER A 899 -8.22 1.38 23.42
N SER A 900 -8.87 0.84 22.38
CA SER A 900 -9.28 1.56 21.18
C SER A 900 -10.30 2.68 21.45
N ALA A 901 -10.88 2.75 22.66
CA ALA A 901 -11.85 3.77 23.07
C ALA A 901 -11.23 4.88 23.96
N GLY A 902 -9.90 4.89 24.14
CA GLY A 902 -9.20 5.81 25.06
C GLY A 902 -9.27 5.37 26.54
N ASP A 903 -10.30 4.61 26.93
CA ASP A 903 -10.40 3.95 28.24
C ASP A 903 -9.14 3.12 28.57
N ILE A 904 -8.73 3.17 29.84
CA ILE A 904 -7.64 2.37 30.40
C ILE A 904 -8.20 1.49 31.54
N ILE A 905 -7.70 0.26 31.66
CA ILE A 905 -8.00 -0.63 32.78
C ILE A 905 -6.74 -0.90 33.58
N TRP A 906 -6.81 -0.66 34.90
CA TRP A 906 -5.93 -1.28 35.87
C TRP A 906 -6.56 -2.61 36.33
N TYR A 907 -5.85 -3.72 36.14
CA TYR A 907 -6.30 -5.07 36.46
C TYR A 907 -5.29 -5.79 37.36
N GLU A 908 -5.80 -6.51 38.35
CA GLU A 908 -5.04 -7.34 39.29
C GLU A 908 -5.60 -8.78 39.20
N PRO A 909 -4.91 -9.70 38.50
CA PRO A 909 -5.48 -10.98 38.09
C PRO A 909 -5.65 -11.97 39.24
N ILE A 910 -4.83 -11.89 40.30
CA ILE A 910 -4.82 -12.89 41.38
C ILE A 910 -6.03 -12.69 42.32
N SER A 911 -6.45 -11.45 42.60
CA SER A 911 -7.74 -11.19 43.26
C SER A 911 -8.91 -10.95 42.29
N GLN A 912 -8.66 -11.03 40.98
CA GLN A 912 -9.64 -10.83 39.91
C GLN A 912 -10.38 -9.48 40.06
N LYS A 913 -9.62 -8.41 40.35
CA LYS A 913 -10.15 -7.06 40.56
C LYS A 913 -9.66 -6.08 39.51
N TYR A 914 -10.44 -5.05 39.24
CA TYR A 914 -10.11 -4.02 38.26
C TYR A 914 -10.65 -2.63 38.62
N ALA A 915 -10.10 -1.62 37.96
CA ALA A 915 -10.59 -0.24 37.92
C ALA A 915 -10.51 0.27 36.46
N ARG A 916 -11.36 1.24 36.10
CA ARG A 916 -11.25 2.01 34.86
C ARG A 916 -10.65 3.38 35.17
N ILE A 917 -9.70 3.80 34.33
CA ILE A 917 -8.95 5.07 34.36
C ILE A 917 -9.14 5.72 32.98
N ASN A 918 -9.09 7.04 32.91
CA ASN A 918 -9.54 7.82 31.74
C ASN A 918 -10.96 7.39 31.28
N LYS A 919 -11.86 7.19 32.24
CA LYS A 919 -13.17 6.56 31.98
C LYS A 919 -13.95 7.37 30.92
N ASN A 920 -14.35 6.71 29.82
CA ASN A 920 -15.03 7.35 28.68
C ASN A 920 -14.23 8.51 28.02
N GLY A 921 -12.90 8.57 28.19
CA GLY A 921 -12.05 9.59 27.55
C GLY A 921 -12.04 10.97 28.22
N VAL A 922 -12.39 11.05 29.50
CA VAL A 922 -12.50 12.30 30.30
C VAL A 922 -11.20 13.12 30.39
N VAL A 923 -10.04 12.48 30.22
CA VAL A 923 -8.72 13.15 30.11
C VAL A 923 -8.26 13.22 28.66
N SER A 924 -8.42 12.14 27.89
CA SER A 924 -8.21 12.12 26.44
C SER A 924 -9.09 11.07 25.76
N ASN A 925 -9.87 11.46 24.76
CA ASN A 925 -10.79 10.58 24.04
C ASN A 925 -10.16 9.82 22.85
N SER A 926 -8.84 9.93 22.68
CA SER A 926 -8.10 9.30 21.58
C SER A 926 -7.66 7.87 21.93
N PRO A 927 -7.67 6.91 20.98
CA PRO A 927 -7.21 5.53 21.19
C PRO A 927 -5.81 5.45 21.82
N VAL A 928 -5.62 4.54 22.78
CA VAL A 928 -4.33 4.34 23.45
C VAL A 928 -3.47 3.38 22.64
N THR A 929 -2.38 3.88 22.04
CA THR A 929 -1.49 3.10 21.16
C THR A 929 -0.44 2.31 21.95
N HIS A 930 0.14 2.92 22.98
CA HIS A 930 1.16 2.27 23.80
C HIS A 930 0.99 2.63 25.29
N ILE A 931 1.22 1.67 26.18
CA ILE A 931 1.34 1.88 27.64
C ILE A 931 2.66 1.26 28.12
N LYS A 932 3.30 1.93 29.08
CA LYS A 932 4.35 1.37 29.94
C LYS A 932 4.24 1.92 31.36
N TRP A 933 4.53 1.10 32.37
CA TRP A 933 4.75 1.57 33.74
C TRP A 933 6.00 2.46 33.81
N ILE A 934 5.98 3.49 34.66
CA ILE A 934 7.14 4.38 34.81
C ILE A 934 8.22 3.65 35.64
N PRO A 935 9.49 3.62 35.18
CA PRO A 935 10.59 3.03 35.93
C PRO A 935 10.64 3.57 37.38
N GLY A 936 10.81 2.66 38.34
CA GLY A 936 10.83 3.01 39.78
C GLY A 936 9.46 3.27 40.42
N SER A 937 8.34 3.32 39.68
CA SER A 937 7.02 3.62 40.24
C SER A 937 6.12 2.39 40.43
N GLU A 938 5.59 2.18 41.64
CA GLU A 938 4.50 1.22 41.86
C GLU A 938 3.14 1.71 41.33
N ASN A 939 2.95 3.03 41.18
CA ASN A 939 1.62 3.63 41.00
C ASN A 939 1.41 4.34 39.65
N MET A 940 2.46 4.87 39.04
CA MET A 940 2.35 5.70 37.83
C MET A 940 2.72 4.95 36.55
N PHE A 941 1.94 5.18 35.50
CA PHE A 941 2.20 4.65 34.15
C PHE A 941 1.98 5.73 33.10
N MET A 942 2.67 5.60 31.98
CA MET A 942 2.56 6.49 30.83
C MET A 942 1.75 5.82 29.72
N ALA A 943 0.86 6.59 29.09
CA ALA A 943 0.04 6.18 27.96
C ALA A 943 0.26 7.12 26.78
N ALA A 944 0.50 6.55 25.60
CA ALA A 944 0.54 7.26 24.33
C ALA A 944 -0.80 7.15 23.62
N HIS A 945 -1.25 8.26 23.02
CA HIS A 945 -2.52 8.36 22.33
C HIS A 945 -2.34 8.67 20.84
N ALA A 946 -3.29 8.22 20.01
CA ALA A 946 -3.24 8.38 18.56
C ALA A 946 -3.37 9.83 18.05
N ASN A 947 -3.59 10.81 18.94
CA ASN A 947 -3.63 12.25 18.65
C ASN A 947 -2.31 12.99 18.95
N GLY A 948 -1.23 12.25 19.22
CA GLY A 948 0.11 12.81 19.49
C GLY A 948 0.36 13.22 20.93
N GLN A 949 -0.49 12.79 21.87
CA GLN A 949 -0.33 13.04 23.31
C GLN A 949 0.36 11.89 24.04
N LEU A 950 1.23 12.25 24.99
CA LEU A 950 1.71 11.39 26.08
C LEU A 950 1.03 11.85 27.37
N VAL A 951 0.46 10.92 28.12
CA VAL A 951 -0.26 11.20 29.37
C VAL A 951 0.29 10.30 30.48
N VAL A 952 0.61 10.88 31.64
CA VAL A 952 0.94 10.11 32.85
C VAL A 952 -0.29 10.03 33.75
N TYR A 953 -0.67 8.82 34.11
CA TYR A 953 -1.75 8.51 35.05
C TYR A 953 -1.19 7.89 36.33
N ASP A 954 -1.83 8.19 37.45
CA ASP A 954 -1.66 7.47 38.70
C ASP A 954 -2.84 6.50 38.87
N LYS A 955 -2.55 5.21 39.11
CA LYS A 955 -3.57 4.15 39.27
C LYS A 955 -4.48 4.37 40.48
N GLU A 956 -4.04 5.17 41.45
CA GLU A 956 -4.71 5.39 42.74
C GLU A 956 -5.56 6.67 42.80
N LYS A 957 -5.40 7.58 41.83
CA LYS A 957 -6.17 8.83 41.72
C LYS A 957 -7.46 8.63 40.95
N GLU A 958 -8.40 9.54 41.17
CA GLU A 958 -9.64 9.62 40.39
C GLU A 958 -9.47 10.61 39.23
N ASP A 959 -10.18 10.37 38.13
CA ASP A 959 -10.12 11.20 36.92
C ASP A 959 -10.97 12.47 37.08
N ALA A 960 -10.50 13.59 36.54
CA ALA A 960 -11.28 14.80 36.39
C ALA A 960 -11.25 15.29 34.94
N LEU A 961 -12.25 16.08 34.54
CA LEU A 961 -12.36 16.62 33.19
C LEU A 961 -11.20 17.62 32.96
N PHE A 962 -10.28 17.25 32.07
CA PHE A 962 -9.00 17.94 31.95
C PHE A 962 -9.11 19.26 31.18
N THR A 963 -8.60 20.34 31.78
CA THR A 963 -8.37 21.63 31.11
C THR A 963 -6.86 21.89 31.12
N PRO A 964 -6.22 22.17 29.96
CA PRO A 964 -4.79 22.44 29.88
C PRO A 964 -4.32 23.61 30.76
N GLU A 965 -3.22 23.40 31.46
CA GLU A 965 -2.56 24.40 32.33
C GLU A 965 -1.59 25.28 31.53
N ILE A 966 -2.07 25.80 30.40
CA ILE A 966 -1.31 26.69 29.51
C ILE A 966 -1.10 28.04 30.20
N SER A 967 0.15 28.50 30.28
CA SER A 967 0.48 29.82 30.82
C SER A 967 -0.16 30.95 30.01
N ASN A 968 -0.61 32.01 30.69
CA ASN A 968 -1.33 33.13 30.09
C ASN A 968 -0.48 33.88 29.04
N HIS A 969 -0.59 33.47 27.78
CA HIS A 969 -0.02 34.12 26.61
C HIS A 969 -1.11 34.39 25.57
N SER A 970 -0.90 35.36 24.68
CA SER A 970 -1.90 35.79 23.71
C SER A 970 -2.29 34.70 22.70
N ALA A 971 -3.40 34.89 21.99
CA ALA A 971 -3.83 33.98 20.92
C ALA A 971 -2.79 33.82 19.79
N GLU A 972 -1.88 34.78 19.64
CA GLU A 972 -0.74 34.72 18.73
C GLU A 972 0.35 33.78 19.24
N ALA A 973 0.61 33.77 20.55
CA ALA A 973 1.53 32.82 21.18
C ALA A 973 1.01 31.37 21.11
N MET A 974 -0.32 31.14 21.11
CA MET A 974 -0.87 29.80 20.83
C MET A 974 -0.58 29.34 19.40
N LYS A 975 -0.55 30.25 18.41
CA LYS A 975 -0.13 29.95 17.03
C LYS A 975 1.38 29.72 16.90
N ALA A 976 2.19 30.29 17.78
CA ALA A 976 3.63 29.98 17.87
C ALA A 976 3.88 28.64 18.58
N SER A 977 3.11 28.33 19.63
CA SER A 977 3.25 27.10 20.44
C SER A 977 3.04 25.82 19.63
N SER A 978 2.20 25.83 18.59
CA SER A 978 2.00 24.67 17.70
C SER A 978 3.19 24.36 16.79
N ARG A 979 4.24 25.20 16.78
CA ARG A 979 5.51 24.96 16.06
C ARG A 979 6.60 24.34 16.95
N LEU A 980 6.40 24.30 18.26
CA LEU A 980 7.38 23.75 19.21
C LEU A 980 7.49 22.22 19.08
N PRO A 981 8.67 21.63 19.37
CA PRO A 981 8.89 20.18 19.31
C PRO A 981 8.11 19.41 20.40
N LEU A 982 7.66 20.11 21.43
CA LEU A 982 6.94 19.62 22.60
C LEU A 982 6.06 20.75 23.16
N GLN A 983 4.82 20.42 23.50
CA GLN A 983 3.89 21.30 24.21
C GLN A 983 3.52 20.65 25.55
N VAL A 984 3.97 21.23 26.66
CA VAL A 984 3.56 20.82 28.00
C VAL A 984 2.16 21.37 28.27
N LEU A 985 1.17 20.48 28.36
CA LEU A 985 -0.23 20.83 28.65
C LEU A 985 -0.57 20.66 30.13
N LYS A 986 0.20 19.84 30.86
CA LYS A 986 0.30 19.82 32.32
C LYS A 986 1.68 19.30 32.73
N SER A 987 2.39 20.07 33.55
CA SER A 987 3.70 19.66 34.08
C SER A 987 3.55 18.67 35.25
N VAL A 988 4.46 17.71 35.37
CA VAL A 988 4.63 16.90 36.60
C VAL A 988 4.84 17.78 37.83
N ASN A 989 5.47 18.95 37.67
CA ASN A 989 5.74 19.93 38.73
C ASN A 989 4.55 20.87 39.01
N SER A 990 3.38 20.64 38.40
CA SER A 990 2.16 21.38 38.71
C SER A 990 1.77 21.26 40.19
N ARG A 991 1.15 22.32 40.73
CA ARG A 991 0.53 22.32 42.06
C ARG A 991 -0.80 21.54 42.09
N ASN A 992 -1.43 21.33 40.93
CA ASN A 992 -2.75 20.74 40.79
C ASN A 992 -2.69 19.20 40.68
N GLN A 993 -2.23 18.51 41.72
CA GLN A 993 -1.97 17.06 41.66
C GLN A 993 -3.06 16.19 42.32
N LYS A 994 -4.26 16.73 42.54
CA LYS A 994 -5.38 16.03 43.21
C LYS A 994 -6.00 14.90 42.38
N THR A 995 -6.03 15.03 41.06
CA THR A 995 -6.68 14.10 40.12
C THR A 995 -5.80 13.82 38.92
N ASN A 996 -6.11 12.77 38.16
CA ASN A 996 -5.48 12.53 36.85
C ASN A 996 -5.83 13.65 35.85
N PRO A 997 -4.97 13.94 34.85
CA PRO A 997 -3.63 13.36 34.66
C PRO A 997 -2.59 13.93 35.63
N VAL A 998 -1.49 13.22 35.85
CA VAL A 998 -0.33 13.69 36.65
C VAL A 998 0.50 14.68 35.83
N ALA A 999 0.82 14.30 34.59
CA ALA A 999 1.48 15.13 33.59
C ALA A 999 0.85 14.83 32.22
N LEU A 1000 0.86 15.81 31.32
CA LEU A 1000 0.33 15.65 29.97
C LEU A 1000 1.13 16.50 28.99
N TRP A 1001 1.65 15.85 27.96
CA TRP A 1001 2.49 16.46 26.94
C TRP A 1001 1.95 16.15 25.55
N LYS A 1002 2.14 17.05 24.59
CA LYS A 1002 1.81 16.83 23.18
C LYS A 1002 3.05 17.05 22.32
N LEU A 1003 3.41 16.02 21.53
CA LEU A 1003 4.58 16.04 20.65
C LEU A 1003 4.20 16.45 19.22
N ALA A 1004 3.07 15.96 18.70
CA ALA A 1004 2.64 16.19 17.33
C ALA A 1004 1.11 16.25 17.23
N ASN A 1005 0.60 16.48 16.02
CA ASN A 1005 -0.80 16.20 15.67
C ASN A 1005 -1.00 14.79 15.08
N GLN A 1006 0.08 14.04 14.86
CA GLN A 1006 0.06 12.68 14.34
C GLN A 1006 0.19 11.64 15.46
N LYS A 1007 -0.23 10.40 15.17
CA LYS A 1007 -0.16 9.24 16.05
C LYS A 1007 1.25 8.99 16.56
N ILE A 1008 1.36 8.74 17.87
CA ILE A 1008 2.54 8.09 18.46
C ILE A 1008 2.35 6.59 18.27
N SER A 1009 3.25 5.93 17.54
CA SER A 1009 3.19 4.49 17.26
C SER A 1009 3.63 3.69 18.48
N GLN A 1010 4.80 4.03 19.03
CA GLN A 1010 5.39 3.39 20.20
C GLN A 1010 6.31 4.37 20.95
N PHE A 1011 6.58 4.07 22.22
CA PHE A 1011 7.67 4.69 22.98
C PHE A 1011 8.40 3.66 23.85
N ALA A 1012 9.65 3.96 24.20
CA ALA A 1012 10.47 3.15 25.10
C ALA A 1012 11.29 4.05 26.05
N PHE A 1013 11.33 3.69 27.33
CA PHE A 1013 12.23 4.27 28.33
C PHE A 1013 13.66 3.77 28.14
N SER A 1014 14.65 4.64 28.36
CA SER A 1014 16.06 4.25 28.44
C SER A 1014 16.40 3.55 29.77
N PRO A 1015 17.45 2.70 29.81
CA PRO A 1015 17.90 2.06 31.05
C PRO A 1015 18.34 3.01 32.17
N ASP A 1016 18.72 4.26 31.85
CA ASP A 1016 19.10 5.30 32.83
C ASP A 1016 17.91 5.92 33.59
N GLN A 1017 16.67 5.56 33.21
CA GLN A 1017 15.41 6.04 33.79
C GLN A 1017 15.16 7.55 33.61
N ARG A 1018 15.80 8.20 32.63
CA ARG A 1018 15.68 9.65 32.36
C ARG A 1018 15.17 10.01 30.97
N HIS A 1019 15.52 9.22 29.97
CA HIS A 1019 15.20 9.52 28.57
C HIS A 1019 14.06 8.64 28.05
N LEU A 1020 13.36 9.16 27.04
CA LEU A 1020 12.23 8.53 26.37
C LEU A 1020 12.46 8.64 24.87
N ALA A 1021 12.49 7.49 24.18
CA ALA A 1021 12.48 7.44 22.73
C ALA A 1021 11.04 7.24 22.25
N VAL A 1022 10.54 8.12 21.39
CA VAL A 1022 9.16 8.13 20.90
C VAL A 1022 9.16 8.12 19.38
N VAL A 1023 8.44 7.20 18.77
CA VAL A 1023 8.29 7.09 17.30
C VAL A 1023 6.87 7.44 16.88
N LEU A 1024 6.77 8.18 15.78
CA LEU A 1024 5.52 8.78 15.31
C LEU A 1024 5.25 8.48 13.84
N GLU A 1025 3.96 8.55 13.47
CA GLU A 1025 3.47 8.42 12.10
C GLU A 1025 3.87 9.62 11.20
N ASP A 1026 4.40 10.70 11.78
CA ASP A 1026 5.06 11.80 11.03
C ASP A 1026 6.50 11.46 10.54
N GLY A 1027 6.94 10.22 10.74
CA GLY A 1027 8.27 9.72 10.37
C GLY A 1027 9.38 10.12 11.32
N SER A 1028 9.09 10.82 12.43
CA SER A 1028 10.11 11.23 13.40
C SER A 1028 10.33 10.23 14.54
N LEU A 1029 11.61 10.09 14.90
CA LEU A 1029 12.05 9.59 16.21
C LEU A 1029 12.39 10.83 17.04
N ARG A 1030 11.75 10.98 18.20
CA ARG A 1030 12.02 12.07 19.14
C ARG A 1030 12.56 11.49 20.43
N VAL A 1031 13.71 12.00 20.88
CA VAL A 1031 14.32 11.63 22.17
C VAL A 1031 14.12 12.79 23.13
N MET A 1032 13.48 12.55 24.27
CA MET A 1032 13.17 13.57 25.28
C MET A 1032 13.65 13.17 26.67
N ASP A 1033 14.04 14.17 27.46
CA ASP A 1033 14.24 14.06 28.90
C ASP A 1033 12.88 14.27 29.57
N TYR A 1034 12.25 13.17 30.01
CA TYR A 1034 10.88 13.21 30.55
C TYR A 1034 10.83 13.62 32.03
N LEU A 1035 11.98 13.82 32.67
CA LEU A 1035 12.10 14.40 34.01
C LEU A 1035 12.19 15.93 33.94
N LYS A 1036 12.80 16.46 32.87
CA LYS A 1036 12.82 17.90 32.56
C LYS A 1036 11.65 18.41 31.74
N GLU A 1037 10.95 17.51 31.05
CA GLU A 1037 9.89 17.85 30.08
C GLU A 1037 10.44 18.58 28.83
N GLU A 1038 11.60 18.14 28.31
CA GLU A 1038 12.32 18.73 27.16
C GLU A 1038 12.62 17.70 26.05
N VAL A 1039 12.41 18.04 24.77
CA VAL A 1039 12.90 17.23 23.63
C VAL A 1039 14.35 17.60 23.34
N LEU A 1040 15.24 16.60 23.28
CA LEU A 1040 16.68 16.77 23.09
C LEU A 1040 17.10 16.64 21.62
N ASP A 1041 16.53 15.67 20.91
CA ASP A 1041 16.90 15.30 19.54
C ASP A 1041 15.67 14.86 18.75
N ILE A 1042 15.60 15.25 17.48
CA ILE A 1042 14.59 14.83 16.50
C ILE A 1042 15.29 14.29 15.26
N PHE A 1043 15.06 13.03 14.96
CA PHE A 1043 15.52 12.34 13.75
C PHE A 1043 14.34 11.98 12.84
N ARG A 1044 14.61 11.54 11.60
CA ARG A 1044 13.59 11.16 10.61
C ARG A 1044 13.94 9.88 9.82
N SER A 1045 12.91 9.13 9.42
CA SER A 1045 12.95 8.06 8.41
C SER A 1045 13.34 8.59 7.01
N TYR A 1046 13.50 7.70 6.02
CA TYR A 1046 13.56 8.15 4.61
C TYR A 1046 12.20 8.57 4.08
N TYR A 1047 11.16 7.79 4.39
CA TYR A 1047 9.76 8.07 4.08
C TYR A 1047 8.86 7.31 5.07
N GLY A 1048 7.58 7.70 5.13
CA GLY A 1048 6.59 7.04 5.98
C GLY A 1048 6.84 7.16 7.49
N GLY A 1049 5.90 6.64 8.26
CA GLY A 1049 5.93 6.65 9.73
C GLY A 1049 6.95 5.67 10.32
N LEU A 1050 7.48 6.01 11.50
CA LEU A 1050 8.19 5.04 12.33
C LEU A 1050 7.17 4.30 13.22
N ILE A 1051 7.28 2.96 13.24
CA ILE A 1051 6.28 2.07 13.84
C ILE A 1051 6.72 1.62 15.23
N CYS A 1052 7.97 1.16 15.35
CA CYS A 1052 8.48 0.51 16.56
C CYS A 1052 9.84 1.05 17.01
N VAL A 1053 10.13 0.93 18.31
CA VAL A 1053 11.35 1.45 18.94
C VAL A 1053 11.81 0.61 20.15
N CYS A 1054 13.12 0.38 20.26
CA CYS A 1054 13.75 -0.31 21.39
C CYS A 1054 15.10 0.35 21.76
N TRP A 1055 15.47 0.35 23.04
CA TRP A 1055 16.81 0.74 23.52
C TRP A 1055 17.69 -0.49 23.71
N SER A 1056 19.00 -0.33 23.51
CA SER A 1056 19.98 -1.34 23.94
C SER A 1056 20.01 -1.48 25.47
N PRO A 1057 20.39 -2.64 26.03
CA PRO A 1057 20.42 -2.87 27.48
C PRO A 1057 21.30 -1.90 28.28
N ASP A 1058 22.25 -1.23 27.61
CA ASP A 1058 23.18 -0.25 28.17
C ASP A 1058 22.83 1.21 27.84
N GLY A 1059 21.74 1.46 27.10
CA GLY A 1059 21.28 2.79 26.71
C GLY A 1059 22.13 3.52 25.66
N LYS A 1060 23.17 2.91 25.09
CA LYS A 1060 24.01 3.55 24.07
C LYS A 1060 23.33 3.64 22.70
N TYR A 1061 22.46 2.69 22.36
CA TYR A 1061 21.84 2.59 21.05
C TYR A 1061 20.31 2.57 21.14
N ILE A 1062 19.67 3.22 20.17
CA ILE A 1062 18.24 3.08 19.89
C ILE A 1062 18.13 2.33 18.56
N VAL A 1063 17.14 1.45 18.45
CA VAL A 1063 16.79 0.76 17.20
C VAL A 1063 15.33 1.06 16.89
N THR A 1064 15.03 1.43 15.64
CA THR A 1064 13.66 1.71 15.15
C THR A 1064 13.35 0.98 13.86
N GLY A 1065 12.12 0.49 13.73
CA GLY A 1065 11.55 0.00 12.46
C GLY A 1065 10.42 0.92 11.97
N GLY A 1066 10.21 0.99 10.65
CA GLY A 1066 9.25 1.91 10.04
C GLY A 1066 8.61 1.38 8.76
N GLN A 1067 7.89 2.30 8.10
CA GLN A 1067 7.25 2.10 6.78
C GLN A 1067 8.22 2.24 5.60
N ASP A 1068 9.50 2.53 5.84
CA ASP A 1068 10.59 2.55 4.84
C ASP A 1068 11.33 1.20 4.74
N ASP A 1069 10.70 0.11 5.20
CA ASP A 1069 11.14 -1.30 5.17
C ASP A 1069 12.52 -1.56 5.82
N LEU A 1070 13.03 -0.59 6.57
CA LEU A 1070 14.36 -0.56 7.15
C LEU A 1070 14.31 -0.61 8.68
N VAL A 1071 15.37 -1.17 9.25
CA VAL A 1071 15.70 -0.99 10.67
C VAL A 1071 16.87 -0.02 10.79
N THR A 1072 16.70 1.08 11.54
CA THR A 1072 17.76 2.08 11.73
C THR A 1072 18.33 2.00 13.14
N ILE A 1073 19.67 2.04 13.25
CA ILE A 1073 20.42 2.07 14.50
C ILE A 1073 20.96 3.48 14.73
N TRP A 1074 20.55 4.08 15.85
CA TRP A 1074 20.93 5.41 16.29
C TRP A 1074 21.87 5.29 17.48
N SER A 1075 23.01 5.98 17.45
CA SER A 1075 23.91 6.10 18.61
C SER A 1075 23.49 7.32 19.41
N PHE A 1076 23.04 7.10 20.64
CA PHE A 1076 22.58 8.17 21.53
C PHE A 1076 23.75 9.04 22.05
N PRO A 1077 24.91 8.48 22.47
CA PRO A 1077 26.08 9.28 22.84
C PRO A 1077 26.65 10.14 21.70
N GLU A 1078 26.52 9.66 20.46
CA GLU A 1078 27.03 10.38 19.26
C GLU A 1078 25.95 11.21 18.56
N ARG A 1079 24.70 11.15 19.04
CA ARG A 1079 23.49 11.80 18.48
C ARG A 1079 23.38 11.67 16.95
N LYS A 1080 23.57 10.47 16.41
CA LYS A 1080 23.55 10.23 14.95
C LYS A 1080 23.09 8.83 14.56
N ILE A 1081 22.74 8.66 13.28
CA ILE A 1081 22.60 7.34 12.66
C ILE A 1081 23.99 6.70 12.56
N VAL A 1082 24.12 5.46 13.01
CA VAL A 1082 25.37 4.67 12.89
C VAL A 1082 25.24 3.52 11.90
N ALA A 1083 24.05 2.93 11.75
CA ALA A 1083 23.79 1.95 10.71
C ALA A 1083 22.33 1.92 10.28
N ARG A 1084 22.09 1.40 9.08
CA ARG A 1084 20.78 0.98 8.59
C ARG A 1084 20.85 -0.47 8.15
N CYS A 1085 19.76 -1.21 8.39
CA CYS A 1085 19.73 -2.65 8.28
C CYS A 1085 18.63 -3.03 7.29
N GLN A 1086 19.02 -3.69 6.21
CA GLN A 1086 18.18 -3.99 5.06
C GLN A 1086 17.96 -5.50 4.96
N GLY A 1087 16.70 -5.93 4.83
CA GLY A 1087 16.36 -7.36 4.76
C GLY A 1087 14.88 -7.70 4.94
N HIS A 1088 14.07 -6.80 5.49
CA HIS A 1088 12.61 -6.88 5.35
C HIS A 1088 12.21 -6.44 3.93
N ASN A 1089 11.08 -6.99 3.47
CA ASN A 1089 10.44 -6.69 2.19
C ASN A 1089 9.12 -5.91 2.35
N SER A 1090 8.81 -5.45 3.57
CA SER A 1090 7.60 -4.73 3.96
C SER A 1090 7.84 -4.05 5.31
N TRP A 1091 6.80 -3.38 5.85
CA TRP A 1091 6.83 -2.62 7.09
C TRP A 1091 7.37 -3.41 8.29
N VAL A 1092 8.18 -2.74 9.11
CA VAL A 1092 8.79 -3.37 10.30
C VAL A 1092 7.95 -3.10 11.54
N SER A 1093 7.21 -4.13 11.95
CA SER A 1093 6.13 -4.08 12.94
C SER A 1093 6.61 -4.23 14.39
N THR A 1094 7.79 -4.83 14.65
CA THR A 1094 8.47 -4.76 15.96
C THR A 1094 9.99 -4.94 15.83
N VAL A 1095 10.76 -4.27 16.71
CA VAL A 1095 12.19 -4.48 16.94
C VAL A 1095 12.45 -4.74 18.43
N ALA A 1096 13.39 -5.63 18.77
CA ALA A 1096 13.77 -5.93 20.15
C ALA A 1096 15.24 -6.38 20.26
N PHE A 1097 15.96 -5.90 21.28
CA PHE A 1097 17.30 -6.42 21.61
C PHE A 1097 17.21 -7.79 22.32
N ASP A 1098 18.23 -8.62 22.14
CA ASP A 1098 18.43 -9.87 22.89
C ASP A 1098 19.44 -9.61 24.03
N PRO A 1099 18.99 -9.37 25.28
CA PRO A 1099 19.90 -9.00 26.36
C PRO A 1099 20.82 -10.16 26.81
N TRP A 1100 20.51 -11.40 26.44
CA TRP A 1100 21.40 -12.57 26.67
C TRP A 1100 22.45 -12.75 25.56
N ARG A 1101 22.47 -11.84 24.57
CA ARG A 1101 23.40 -11.79 23.44
C ARG A 1101 23.87 -10.35 23.14
N CYS A 1102 23.96 -9.53 24.18
CA CYS A 1102 24.62 -8.23 24.15
C CYS A 1102 25.72 -8.18 25.22
N ASP A 1103 26.86 -7.58 24.90
CA ASP A 1103 27.89 -7.15 25.86
C ASP A 1103 28.30 -5.68 25.57
N GLU A 1104 29.36 -5.15 26.21
CA GLU A 1104 29.78 -3.74 25.98
C GLU A 1104 30.19 -3.44 24.52
N ARG A 1105 30.48 -4.47 23.71
CA ARG A 1105 31.14 -4.37 22.39
C ARG A 1105 30.31 -4.95 21.25
N THR A 1106 29.45 -5.92 21.53
CA THR A 1106 28.66 -6.72 20.59
C THR A 1106 27.20 -6.73 21.01
N TYR A 1107 26.29 -6.66 20.04
CA TYR A 1107 24.87 -6.51 20.30
C TYR A 1107 24.09 -7.34 19.29
N ARG A 1108 23.18 -8.18 19.79
CA ARG A 1108 22.14 -8.83 18.99
C ARG A 1108 20.80 -8.13 19.19
N PHE A 1109 20.10 -7.94 18.08
CA PHE A 1109 18.67 -7.62 18.10
C PHE A 1109 17.94 -8.44 17.02
N GLY A 1110 16.63 -8.49 17.12
CA GLY A 1110 15.76 -9.03 16.09
C GLY A 1110 14.72 -8.02 15.63
N SER A 1111 14.17 -8.27 14.45
CA SER A 1111 13.06 -7.52 13.88
C SER A 1111 12.04 -8.45 13.23
N VAL A 1112 10.78 -8.03 13.26
CA VAL A 1112 9.64 -8.72 12.66
C VAL A 1112 8.78 -7.72 11.90
N GLY A 1113 8.09 -8.19 10.86
CA GLY A 1113 7.32 -7.31 9.99
C GLY A 1113 6.22 -8.00 9.20
N ASP A 1114 5.59 -7.21 8.35
CA ASP A 1114 4.42 -7.61 7.55
C ASP A 1114 4.80 -8.45 6.31
N ASP A 1115 6.09 -8.74 6.13
CA ASP A 1115 6.61 -9.75 5.20
C ASP A 1115 6.68 -11.17 5.80
N CYS A 1116 6.04 -11.36 6.97
CA CYS A 1116 5.96 -12.60 7.75
C CYS A 1116 7.34 -13.15 8.21
N ARG A 1117 8.38 -12.31 8.21
CA ARG A 1117 9.75 -12.70 8.58
C ARG A 1117 10.11 -12.38 10.02
N LEU A 1118 10.95 -13.23 10.58
CA LEU A 1118 11.86 -12.93 11.69
C LEU A 1118 13.28 -12.77 11.13
N LEU A 1119 13.88 -11.61 11.37
CA LEU A 1119 15.29 -11.34 11.12
C LEU A 1119 16.06 -11.21 12.43
N LEU A 1120 17.30 -11.69 12.46
CA LEU A 1120 18.26 -11.45 13.54
C LEU A 1120 19.48 -10.72 12.99
N TRP A 1121 20.06 -9.85 13.81
CA TRP A 1121 21.13 -8.93 13.44
C TRP A 1121 22.17 -8.86 14.55
N ASP A 1122 23.44 -9.11 14.22
CA ASP A 1122 24.57 -8.91 15.14
C ASP A 1122 25.42 -7.74 14.64
N PHE A 1123 25.75 -6.80 15.52
CA PHE A 1123 26.75 -5.79 15.25
C PHE A 1123 27.76 -5.66 16.38
N SER A 1124 28.90 -5.02 16.09
CA SER A 1124 29.86 -4.60 17.09
C SER A 1124 30.27 -3.15 16.87
N VAL A 1125 30.65 -2.45 17.93
CA VAL A 1125 30.95 -1.00 17.91
C VAL A 1125 32.02 -0.65 16.84
N GLY A 1126 32.98 -1.54 16.61
CA GLY A 1126 34.03 -1.39 15.61
C GLY A 1126 33.58 -1.61 14.15
N MET A 1127 32.44 -2.25 13.91
CA MET A 1127 31.86 -2.40 12.56
C MET A 1127 31.04 -1.17 12.15
N LEU A 1128 30.32 -0.55 13.10
CA LEU A 1128 29.49 0.65 12.86
C LEU A 1128 30.28 1.84 12.28
N HIS A 1129 31.58 1.91 12.57
CA HIS A 1129 32.46 3.01 12.19
C HIS A 1129 33.16 2.84 10.84
N ARG A 1130 32.89 1.75 10.11
CA ARG A 1130 33.52 1.46 8.81
C ARG A 1130 32.46 1.39 7.71
N PRO A 1131 32.36 2.39 6.80
CA PRO A 1131 31.62 2.18 5.56
C PRO A 1131 32.25 0.98 4.83
N ARG A 1132 31.41 0.09 4.28
CA ARG A 1132 31.85 -1.14 3.59
C ARG A 1132 32.42 -0.85 2.19
N ALA A 1133 33.55 -0.15 2.15
CA ALA A 1133 34.49 -0.29 1.05
C ALA A 1133 34.83 -1.79 0.88
N HIS A 1134 34.90 -2.26 -0.35
CA HIS A 1134 34.85 -3.69 -0.64
C HIS A 1134 36.03 -4.46 -0.01
N GLN A 1135 35.75 -5.40 0.90
CA GLN A 1135 36.72 -6.39 1.35
C GLN A 1135 36.67 -7.64 0.46
N ALA A 1136 37.19 -7.49 -0.76
CA ALA A 1136 37.68 -8.60 -1.57
C ALA A 1136 39.12 -8.27 -1.99
N SER A 1137 40.07 -9.12 -1.56
CA SER A 1137 41.51 -9.03 -1.85
C SER A 1137 42.27 -7.76 -1.38
N ALA A 1138 42.97 -7.87 -0.24
CA ALA A 1138 44.33 -7.35 -0.07
C ALA A 1138 44.96 -7.88 1.24
N ARG A 1139 46.09 -8.60 1.14
CA ARG A 1139 47.00 -8.88 2.27
C ARG A 1139 48.25 -8.00 2.12
N GLN A 1140 48.67 -7.34 3.20
CA GLN A 1140 49.86 -6.47 3.29
C GLN A 1140 49.73 -5.18 2.44
N ARG A 1141 50.21 -4.00 2.86
CA ARG A 1141 51.35 -3.69 3.75
C ARG A 1141 51.04 -2.62 4.81
N THR A 1142 51.98 -2.46 5.74
CA THR A 1142 52.00 -1.47 6.82
C THR A 1142 52.59 -0.12 6.41
N SER A 1143 51.98 0.97 6.89
CA SER A 1143 52.71 2.11 7.43
C SER A 1143 51.85 2.81 8.51
N MET A 1144 52.49 3.36 9.53
CA MET A 1144 51.85 4.18 10.57
C MET A 1144 52.16 5.64 10.30
N ILE A 1145 51.24 6.54 10.68
CA ILE A 1145 51.51 7.87 11.27
C ILE A 1145 50.24 8.29 12.01
N ALA A 1146 50.39 8.97 13.15
CA ALA A 1146 49.27 9.43 13.96
C ALA A 1146 49.54 10.83 14.54
N SER A 1147 48.60 11.76 14.32
CA SER A 1147 48.44 13.01 15.07
C SER A 1147 47.02 13.53 14.79
N ASN A 1148 46.05 13.43 15.70
CA ASN A 1148 45.89 14.08 17.02
C ASN A 1148 45.14 15.43 16.91
N THR A 1149 44.18 15.65 17.81
CA THR A 1149 43.19 16.73 17.75
C THR A 1149 43.63 17.99 18.49
N GLN A 1150 43.26 19.18 17.98
CA GLN A 1150 43.00 20.39 18.79
C GLN A 1150 41.92 21.28 18.14
N HIS A 1151 41.05 21.84 18.98
CA HIS A 1151 40.17 22.96 18.64
C HIS A 1151 40.89 24.30 18.87
N PHE A 1152 40.55 25.35 18.11
CA PHE A 1152 40.48 26.71 18.66
C PHE A 1152 39.50 27.61 17.89
N ASN A 1153 38.65 28.34 18.63
CA ASN A 1153 37.80 29.41 18.10
C ASN A 1153 38.56 30.75 18.06
N ARG A 1154 38.25 31.62 17.09
CA ARG A 1154 38.34 33.09 17.26
C ARG A 1154 37.47 33.84 16.22
N HIS A 1155 36.83 34.92 16.67
CA HIS A 1155 35.95 35.78 15.85
C HIS A 1155 36.65 37.07 15.40
N ARG A 1156 36.25 37.57 14.21
CA ARG A 1156 36.08 38.97 13.74
C ARG A 1156 36.38 39.06 12.23
N ALA A 1157 35.84 39.98 11.44
CA ALA A 1157 34.59 40.78 11.48
C ALA A 1157 34.49 41.54 10.12
N ASP A 1158 33.30 42.07 9.80
CA ASP A 1158 33.05 43.03 8.71
C ASP A 1158 33.26 42.51 7.25
N SER A 1159 32.53 42.97 6.23
CA SER A 1159 31.27 43.74 6.20
C SER A 1159 30.49 43.44 4.90
N ALA A 1160 29.22 43.87 4.82
CA ALA A 1160 28.24 43.29 3.88
C ALA A 1160 28.19 43.91 2.45
N SER A 1161 27.82 43.08 1.47
CA SER A 1161 27.08 43.53 0.27
C SER A 1161 26.05 42.47 -0.18
N ASN A 1162 24.76 42.81 -0.11
CA ASN A 1162 23.67 41.86 -0.40
C ASN A 1162 23.36 41.76 -1.90
N ARG A 1163 23.29 40.54 -2.42
CA ARG A 1163 22.39 40.15 -3.54
C ARG A 1163 21.85 38.75 -3.28
N MET A 1164 20.55 38.65 -2.97
CA MET A 1164 19.87 37.37 -2.79
C MET A 1164 19.68 36.62 -4.11
N ARG A 1165 19.67 35.29 -4.03
CA ARG A 1165 19.01 34.37 -4.97
C ARG A 1165 17.91 33.61 -4.21
N SER A 1166 16.93 33.09 -4.93
CA SER A 1166 15.71 32.51 -4.35
C SER A 1166 15.81 31.00 -4.21
N ASP A 1167 16.12 30.51 -3.02
CA ASP A 1167 16.08 29.07 -2.69
C ASP A 1167 14.67 28.63 -2.28
N SER A 1168 14.18 27.55 -2.88
CA SER A 1168 12.86 26.94 -2.63
C SER A 1168 12.83 25.99 -1.41
N GLN A 1169 13.57 26.30 -0.35
CA GLN A 1169 13.43 25.65 0.97
C GLN A 1169 12.93 26.64 2.03
N ARG A 1170 11.68 27.10 1.87
CA ARG A 1170 11.04 28.07 2.77
C ARG A 1170 9.88 27.53 3.62
N THR A 1171 10.19 26.49 4.39
CA THR A 1171 9.56 26.25 5.72
C THR A 1171 10.60 26.13 6.85
N ALA A 1172 11.81 26.65 6.62
CA ALA A 1172 12.71 27.04 7.70
C ALA A 1172 12.24 28.39 8.29
N ASP A 1173 11.44 28.32 9.36
CA ASP A 1173 10.98 29.50 10.11
C ASP A 1173 12.12 30.14 10.92
N THR A 1174 12.90 31.02 10.30
CA THR A 1174 14.02 31.73 10.94
C THR A 1174 13.56 32.85 11.87
N TYR A 1175 12.86 32.52 12.96
CA TYR A 1175 12.74 33.35 14.18
C TYR A 1175 12.17 32.53 15.36
N ASN A 1176 13.04 32.07 16.26
CA ASN A 1176 12.80 32.01 17.71
C ASN A 1176 14.05 31.50 18.46
N ASP A 1177 14.56 32.29 19.40
CA ASP A 1177 15.71 31.98 20.26
C ASP A 1177 15.32 31.07 21.45
N TYR A 1178 14.41 30.12 21.19
CA TYR A 1178 13.64 29.36 22.21
C TYR A 1178 13.50 27.86 21.89
N ASP A 1179 14.04 27.38 20.77
CA ASP A 1179 13.90 25.98 20.34
C ASP A 1179 15.17 25.18 20.65
N SER A 1180 15.14 24.44 21.76
CA SER A 1180 16.29 23.68 22.29
C SER A 1180 16.51 22.30 21.65
N ALA A 1181 15.59 21.84 20.79
CA ALA A 1181 15.65 20.50 20.20
C ALA A 1181 16.56 20.43 18.97
N VAL A 1182 17.56 19.55 19.00
CA VAL A 1182 18.46 19.33 17.85
C VAL A 1182 17.70 18.56 16.76
N ARG A 1183 17.45 19.22 15.62
CA ARG A 1183 16.86 18.57 14.44
C ARG A 1183 17.95 18.00 13.54
N HIS A 1184 17.95 16.68 13.37
CA HIS A 1184 18.90 15.96 12.54
C HIS A 1184 18.37 15.76 11.12
N PRO A 1185 19.16 16.05 10.06
CA PRO A 1185 18.77 15.77 8.69
C PRO A 1185 18.77 14.27 8.41
N VAL A 1186 18.11 13.86 7.32
CA VAL A 1186 18.10 12.46 6.87
C VAL A 1186 19.44 12.15 6.18
N GLU A 1187 20.32 11.41 6.85
CA GLU A 1187 21.63 11.04 6.28
C GLU A 1187 21.47 10.19 4.99
N PRO A 1188 22.19 10.51 3.89
CA PRO A 1188 22.17 9.72 2.65
C PRO A 1188 22.60 8.27 2.83
N ARG A 1189 22.10 7.37 1.95
CA ARG A 1189 22.39 5.93 2.01
C ARG A 1189 23.90 5.67 1.90
N ALA A 1190 24.58 6.35 0.98
CA ALA A 1190 26.03 6.24 0.77
C ALA A 1190 26.90 6.65 1.99
N ARG A 1191 26.37 7.41 2.96
CA ARG A 1191 27.09 7.81 4.18
C ARG A 1191 26.78 6.94 5.39
N THR A 1192 25.77 6.08 5.31
CA THR A 1192 25.32 5.22 6.41
C THR A 1192 25.92 3.82 6.27
N ALA A 1193 26.42 3.22 7.35
CA ALA A 1193 26.85 1.82 7.30
C ALA A 1193 25.65 0.89 7.07
N LEU A 1194 25.75 -0.05 6.13
CA LEU A 1194 24.72 -1.05 5.86
C LEU A 1194 25.04 -2.37 6.58
N LEU A 1195 24.14 -2.77 7.47
CA LEU A 1195 24.19 -4.02 8.24
C LEU A 1195 23.26 -5.06 7.59
N PRO A 1196 23.76 -6.21 7.08
CA PRO A 1196 22.90 -7.32 6.66
C PRO A 1196 22.44 -8.14 7.87
N PRO A 1197 21.33 -8.88 7.77
CA PRO A 1197 20.91 -9.80 8.82
C PRO A 1197 21.83 -11.03 8.87
N ILE A 1198 22.04 -11.58 10.07
CA ILE A 1198 22.72 -12.88 10.25
C ILE A 1198 21.77 -14.06 9.96
N MET A 1199 20.46 -13.83 10.04
CA MET A 1199 19.40 -14.82 9.83
C MET A 1199 18.16 -14.08 9.32
N SER A 1200 17.52 -14.61 8.29
CA SER A 1200 16.27 -14.11 7.71
C SER A 1200 15.39 -15.30 7.36
N LYS A 1201 14.23 -15.44 8.03
CA LYS A 1201 13.35 -16.61 7.89
C LYS A 1201 11.89 -16.18 7.94
N ILE A 1202 11.07 -16.72 7.03
CA ILE A 1202 9.60 -16.64 7.13
C ILE A 1202 9.16 -17.61 8.22
N VAL A 1203 8.43 -17.12 9.23
CA VAL A 1203 8.07 -17.87 10.46
C VAL A 1203 6.56 -18.04 10.65
N GLY A 1204 5.78 -17.78 9.60
CA GLY A 1204 4.33 -17.96 9.55
C GLY A 1204 3.78 -17.52 8.20
N ASP A 1205 2.50 -17.80 7.99
CA ASP A 1205 1.77 -17.31 6.81
C ASP A 1205 1.18 -15.90 7.05
N ASP A 1206 0.90 -15.52 8.30
CA ASP A 1206 0.40 -14.19 8.69
C ASP A 1206 1.51 -13.21 9.15
N PRO A 1207 1.30 -11.88 9.00
CA PRO A 1207 2.16 -10.82 9.51
C PRO A 1207 2.55 -10.99 10.99
N ILE A 1208 3.84 -10.77 11.29
CA ILE A 1208 4.40 -10.97 12.64
C ILE A 1208 4.49 -9.62 13.36
N CYS A 1209 3.67 -9.47 14.39
CA CYS A 1209 3.38 -8.19 15.04
C CYS A 1209 4.12 -7.95 16.37
N TRP A 1210 4.72 -9.00 16.95
CA TRP A 1210 5.44 -8.92 18.22
C TRP A 1210 6.60 -9.94 18.25
N LEU A 1211 7.67 -9.57 18.94
CA LEU A 1211 8.90 -10.34 19.15
C LEU A 1211 9.36 -10.16 20.60
N GLY A 1212 9.83 -11.23 21.22
CA GLY A 1212 10.50 -11.20 22.52
C GLY A 1212 11.57 -12.28 22.66
N PHE A 1213 12.60 -11.97 23.43
CA PHE A 1213 13.68 -12.89 23.80
C PHE A 1213 13.50 -13.33 25.25
N GLN A 1214 13.86 -14.58 25.56
CA GLN A 1214 14.01 -15.13 26.91
C GLN A 1214 15.40 -15.78 27.06
N GLU A 1215 15.78 -16.18 28.27
CA GLU A 1215 17.08 -16.82 28.54
C GLU A 1215 17.29 -18.11 27.74
N ASP A 1216 16.21 -18.88 27.53
CA ASP A 1216 16.21 -20.20 26.90
C ASP A 1216 15.55 -20.25 25.53
N SER A 1217 14.91 -19.16 25.07
CA SER A 1217 14.05 -19.18 23.89
C SER A 1217 13.90 -17.83 23.17
N ILE A 1218 13.43 -17.88 21.92
CA ILE A 1218 12.87 -16.74 21.15
C ILE A 1218 11.37 -16.96 20.99
N MET A 1219 10.59 -15.88 21.07
CA MET A 1219 9.14 -15.91 20.90
C MET A 1219 8.67 -14.86 19.89
N THR A 1220 7.69 -15.21 19.06
CA THR A 1220 6.99 -14.26 18.17
C THR A 1220 5.49 -14.49 18.20
N SER A 1221 4.69 -13.46 17.90
CA SER A 1221 3.26 -13.65 17.66
C SER A 1221 2.72 -12.93 16.41
N SER A 1222 1.78 -13.58 15.72
CA SER A 1222 1.16 -13.10 14.47
C SER A 1222 -0.11 -12.27 14.71
N LEU A 1223 -0.56 -11.59 13.65
CA LEU A 1223 -1.79 -10.78 13.66
C LEU A 1223 -3.04 -11.60 14.05
N GLU A 1224 -3.14 -12.84 13.52
CA GLU A 1224 -4.23 -13.79 13.79
C GLU A 1224 -4.06 -14.54 15.12
N GLY A 1225 -2.90 -14.41 15.78
CA GLY A 1225 -2.70 -14.89 17.15
C GLY A 1225 -2.07 -16.26 17.30
N HIS A 1226 -1.29 -16.71 16.32
CA HIS A 1226 -0.28 -17.74 16.54
C HIS A 1226 0.85 -17.19 17.43
N ILE A 1227 1.17 -17.88 18.53
CA ILE A 1227 2.34 -17.64 19.39
C ILE A 1227 3.34 -18.78 19.17
N ARG A 1228 4.51 -18.47 18.61
CA ARG A 1228 5.57 -19.44 18.31
C ARG A 1228 6.74 -19.26 19.25
N THR A 1229 7.26 -20.38 19.76
CA THR A 1229 8.38 -20.43 20.72
C THR A 1229 9.47 -21.35 20.18
N TRP A 1230 10.68 -20.82 19.95
CA TRP A 1230 11.85 -21.61 19.58
C TRP A 1230 12.82 -21.71 20.75
N ASP A 1231 13.19 -22.93 21.13
CA ASP A 1231 14.24 -23.18 22.12
C ASP A 1231 15.62 -22.83 21.53
N ARG A 1232 16.46 -22.17 22.34
CA ARG A 1232 17.86 -21.86 22.00
C ARG A 1232 18.71 -23.14 21.91
N PRO A 1233 19.76 -23.16 21.06
CA PRO A 1233 20.77 -24.21 21.11
C PRO A 1233 21.44 -24.19 22.50
N ARG A 1234 21.59 -25.39 23.09
CA ARG A 1234 22.23 -25.55 24.39
C ARG A 1234 23.73 -25.72 24.21
N GLU A 1235 24.52 -24.92 24.91
CA GLU A 1235 25.97 -25.03 24.88
C GLU A 1235 26.46 -26.29 25.61
N GLY A 1236 27.15 -27.18 24.89
CA GLY A 1236 28.17 -28.05 25.47
C GLY A 1236 27.76 -29.10 26.50
N ILE A 1237 26.74 -29.93 26.23
CA ILE A 1237 26.64 -31.27 26.84
C ILE A 1237 26.90 -32.31 25.76
N ASN A 1238 27.89 -33.19 25.97
CA ASN A 1238 28.27 -34.21 25.00
C ASN A 1238 27.14 -35.22 24.75
N ASP A 1239 26.90 -35.53 23.48
CA ASP A 1239 26.08 -36.69 23.06
C ASP A 1239 26.80 -38.01 23.39
N SER A 1240 26.70 -38.42 24.65
CA SER A 1240 27.17 -39.72 25.11
C SER A 1240 26.34 -40.25 26.28
N TYR A 1241 25.19 -40.85 25.98
CA TYR A 1241 24.88 -42.23 26.42
C TYR A 1241 23.63 -42.81 25.75
N ASN A 1242 23.83 -43.89 24.99
CA ASN A 1242 22.89 -44.94 24.59
C ASN A 1242 21.44 -44.57 24.26
N GLY A 1243 21.10 -44.63 22.97
CA GLY A 1243 19.75 -45.03 22.58
C GLY A 1243 19.52 -46.51 22.90
N ASN A 1244 18.29 -46.87 23.28
CA ASN A 1244 17.78 -48.23 23.16
C ASN A 1244 16.26 -48.22 23.02
N THR A 1245 15.72 -49.01 22.10
CA THR A 1245 14.29 -49.06 21.77
C THR A 1245 13.53 -50.08 22.59
N SER A 1246 12.49 -49.68 23.32
CA SER A 1246 11.36 -50.57 23.68
C SER A 1246 10.17 -49.84 24.30
N SER A 1247 8.97 -50.20 23.84
CA SER A 1247 7.69 -50.05 24.55
C SER A 1247 7.07 -51.46 24.70
N PRO A 1248 6.05 -51.67 25.55
CA PRO A 1248 5.93 -51.23 26.95
C PRO A 1248 5.51 -52.40 27.89
N ALA A 1249 5.92 -52.40 29.17
CA ALA A 1249 5.51 -53.46 30.12
C ALA A 1249 5.28 -52.99 31.58
N ILE A 1250 4.00 -53.06 31.96
CA ILE A 1250 3.38 -53.43 33.25
C ILE A 1250 4.29 -53.75 34.47
N SER A 1251 3.89 -53.24 35.66
CA SER A 1251 4.19 -53.71 37.04
C SER A 1251 5.63 -53.53 37.58
N THR A 1252 5.92 -53.44 38.90
CA THR A 1252 5.15 -53.06 40.13
C THR A 1252 6.16 -52.80 41.26
N SER A 1253 5.87 -51.89 42.20
CA SER A 1253 6.49 -51.78 43.55
C SER A 1253 8.02 -51.49 43.62
N ALA A 1254 8.63 -51.11 44.75
CA ALA A 1254 8.24 -50.22 45.85
C ALA A 1254 9.47 -49.88 46.75
N ALA A 1255 9.39 -48.77 47.50
CA ALA A 1255 10.19 -48.41 48.69
C ALA A 1255 11.70 -48.11 48.54
N GLY A 1256 12.26 -47.43 49.57
CA GLY A 1256 13.66 -47.01 49.72
C GLY A 1256 13.95 -45.57 49.24
N SER A 1257 14.06 -44.51 50.05
CA SER A 1257 15.01 -44.19 51.16
C SER A 1257 16.49 -44.21 50.73
N GLY A 1258 17.30 -43.16 50.89
CA GLY A 1258 17.10 -41.82 51.48
C GLY A 1258 18.18 -40.82 50.99
N SER A 1259 18.05 -39.51 51.19
CA SER A 1259 18.43 -38.73 52.40
C SER A 1259 19.93 -38.37 52.50
N GLY A 1260 20.24 -37.06 52.44
CA GLY A 1260 21.60 -36.46 52.45
C GLY A 1260 21.71 -35.48 51.27
N ILE A 1261 21.73 -34.14 51.40
CA ILE A 1261 22.24 -33.19 52.42
C ILE A 1261 23.78 -33.14 52.48
N ALA A 1262 24.36 -32.16 51.78
CA ALA A 1262 25.46 -31.30 52.25
C ALA A 1262 25.64 -30.07 51.33
N ASP A 1263 25.98 -28.93 51.92
CA ASP A 1263 26.19 -27.63 51.27
C ASP A 1263 27.64 -27.42 50.72
N SER A 1264 27.88 -26.19 50.23
CA SER A 1264 29.14 -25.56 49.77
C SER A 1264 29.59 -25.88 48.34
N ALA A 1265 29.87 -24.96 47.40
CA ALA A 1265 30.18 -23.50 47.35
C ALA A 1265 31.66 -23.14 47.12
N MET A 1266 31.86 -22.06 46.35
CA MET A 1266 33.12 -21.54 45.78
C MET A 1266 33.76 -22.39 44.67
N GLY A 1267 34.40 -21.69 43.71
CA GLY A 1267 35.12 -22.29 42.57
C GLY A 1267 34.84 -21.57 41.26
N SER A 1268 35.53 -20.47 40.99
CA SER A 1268 35.48 -19.77 39.69
C SER A 1268 36.43 -20.38 38.67
N LEU A 1269 35.99 -20.43 37.41
CA LEU A 1269 36.80 -20.01 36.25
C LEU A 1269 35.87 -19.54 35.12
#